data_AF-A0A0U3MUM2-F1
#
_entry.id   AF-A0A0U3MUM2-F1
#
_cell.length_a   1.000
_cell.length_b   1.000
_cell.length_c   1.000
_cell.angle_alpha   90.00
_cell.angle_beta   90.00
_cell.angle_gamma   90.00
#
_symmetry.space_group_name_H-M   'P 1'
#
loop_
_entity.id
_entity.type
_entity.pdbx_description
1 polymer ?
#
loop_
_entity_poly.entity_id
_entity_poly.type
_entity_poly.pdbx_seq_one_letter_code
_entity_poly.pdbx_strand_id
1 'polypeptide(L)'
;MAQAPQYTPTTDFSDDERNNVGGRSTVRTANLDAELAAIASSINALRSNQSLNQRDDGNIRDGRVKLFTLASEVLALLASYGCTPRGNWQTATLYGLKDLVNQGGNTYIAVSPHISGVFATDLAAGKWLLFSLSASPGATQVVFTATANIAATNVQAAIEELDSDLRTLINAAIASAAAGDATLIANLANYTSPLYGSSMVGFGGDQNYAVRTIGARLLDIGASPRAFGATADGVADDTAYINAAFIYSKTLDLRNRKWRITSTIALPAGACVDLRGGSIVAVTGATPLFSYTGAKEGLAIIGGGSSDTAGQITGTCSDVLYFDGLTDQPTAASQYDRQIRIEGVHATSSTITRFATFNRACRQIFIRACMIYTQSGFLFNGKNVEAMISDSIIYSSTGVAGTYGIRLRSTGGTTYYNEGISVVNCTVDNFEISHDISDCFVYQVIGGYHGVAGALAATSGYVFQFQAPTTNLCEEIELAGGIVVAGRSRFVASASGVAYHAKIDVHNINTPGTAWAIENNASDIDINVIAKNGSGTAIGILGSNNNARITARGKFDSTYTNGIVLNGPNGAGCVIGPVSGDTIGGLVGAGRPVLLVGVPVGGTSVANLIRAVSASNINGTFAVGATIGSVAWAFCKGERGDIIINLPYSGANAATQGIQIIPPTGMVLESGSGWAATNIYLGAASGLCFVRVPYRCTSDGGGTLSVINLAGNSLTINNQAYIGLHKDI
;
A
#
# COMPACT_ATOMS: atom_id res chain seq x y z
N MET A 1 44.21 -63.64 7.33
CA MET A 1 44.07 -65.09 7.12
C MET A 1 45.01 -65.49 6.00
N ALA A 2 45.48 -66.74 6.04
CA ALA A 2 46.17 -67.33 4.90
C ALA A 2 45.19 -67.40 3.71
N GLN A 3 45.71 -67.20 2.50
CA GLN A 3 44.95 -67.46 1.28
C GLN A 3 44.62 -68.95 1.19
N ALA A 4 43.55 -69.30 0.47
CA ALA A 4 43.25 -70.71 0.23
C ALA A 4 44.46 -71.36 -0.47
N PRO A 5 44.88 -72.57 -0.05
CA PRO A 5 46.01 -73.24 -0.68
C PRO A 5 45.79 -73.38 -2.19
N GLN A 6 46.77 -72.98 -3.00
CA GLN A 6 46.72 -73.19 -4.44
C GLN A 6 46.82 -74.69 -4.72
N TYR A 7 45.81 -75.25 -5.37
CA TYR A 7 45.87 -76.63 -5.84
C TYR A 7 46.85 -76.73 -7.01
N THR A 8 47.85 -77.60 -6.87
CA THR A 8 48.77 -77.98 -7.94
C THR A 8 48.72 -79.51 -8.04
N PRO A 9 48.37 -80.07 -9.20
CA PRO A 9 48.38 -81.51 -9.38
C PRO A 9 49.77 -82.08 -9.07
N THR A 10 49.82 -83.09 -8.22
CA THR A 10 51.06 -83.79 -7.84
C THR A 10 51.25 -85.09 -8.62
N THR A 11 50.19 -85.59 -9.24
CA THR A 11 50.19 -86.77 -10.11
C THR A 11 49.67 -86.42 -11.49
N ASP A 12 50.44 -86.74 -12.54
CA ASP A 12 49.99 -86.69 -13.93
C ASP A 12 49.52 -88.08 -14.37
N PHE A 13 48.21 -88.32 -14.26
CA PHE A 13 47.63 -89.59 -14.66
C PHE A 13 47.70 -89.84 -16.18
N SER A 14 47.89 -88.80 -17.00
CA SER A 14 48.05 -88.96 -18.45
C SER A 14 49.46 -89.41 -18.83
N ASP A 15 50.47 -88.96 -18.07
CA ASP A 15 51.83 -89.45 -18.21
C ASP A 15 51.97 -90.87 -17.65
N ASP A 16 51.23 -91.20 -16.59
CA ASP A 16 51.11 -92.59 -16.11
C ASP A 16 50.52 -93.53 -17.15
N GLU A 17 49.45 -93.10 -17.84
CA GLU A 17 48.82 -93.84 -18.92
C GLU A 17 49.77 -94.01 -20.10
N ARG A 18 50.48 -92.94 -20.50
CA ARG A 18 51.46 -92.95 -21.59
C ARG A 18 52.64 -93.87 -21.32
N ASN A 19 53.09 -93.94 -20.06
CA ASN A 19 54.26 -94.71 -19.64
C ASN A 19 53.91 -96.11 -19.11
N ASN A 20 52.65 -96.53 -19.18
CA ASN A 20 52.16 -97.86 -18.80
C ASN A 20 52.57 -98.27 -17.37
N VAL A 21 52.52 -97.31 -16.44
CA VAL A 21 52.97 -97.49 -15.04
C VAL A 21 52.07 -98.51 -14.32
N GLY A 22 52.65 -99.59 -13.79
CA GLY A 22 51.91 -100.74 -13.23
C GLY A 22 51.15 -100.44 -11.93
N GLY A 23 49.85 -100.78 -11.91
CA GLY A 23 48.95 -100.77 -10.74
C GLY A 23 47.65 -101.53 -11.06
N ARG A 24 47.12 -102.30 -10.12
CA ARG A 24 46.21 -103.46 -10.37
C ARG A 24 44.83 -103.20 -11.02
N SER A 25 44.49 -101.97 -11.39
CA SER A 25 43.28 -101.67 -12.17
C SER A 25 43.30 -100.23 -12.73
N THR A 26 44.05 -99.97 -13.81
CA THR A 26 44.09 -98.76 -14.68
C THR A 26 44.13 -97.34 -14.06
N VAL A 27 43.99 -97.15 -12.75
CA VAL A 27 44.14 -95.88 -12.02
C VAL A 27 44.79 -96.16 -10.66
N ARG A 28 45.81 -95.36 -10.28
CA ARG A 28 46.46 -95.42 -8.96
C ARG A 28 45.54 -94.77 -7.92
N THR A 29 44.65 -95.55 -7.31
CA THR A 29 43.59 -95.03 -6.42
C THR A 29 44.11 -94.21 -5.24
N ALA A 30 45.24 -94.56 -4.63
CA ALA A 30 45.84 -93.77 -3.54
C ALA A 30 46.29 -92.37 -3.99
N ASN A 31 46.81 -92.24 -5.21
CA ASN A 31 47.18 -90.95 -5.77
C ASN A 31 45.94 -90.13 -6.11
N LEU A 32 44.89 -90.77 -6.64
CA LEU A 32 43.61 -90.11 -6.89
C LEU A 32 42.99 -89.59 -5.59
N ASP A 33 43.02 -90.38 -4.51
CA ASP A 33 42.54 -89.97 -3.19
C ASP A 33 43.35 -88.78 -2.65
N ALA A 34 44.67 -88.75 -2.87
CA ALA A 34 45.52 -87.63 -2.48
C ALA A 34 45.20 -86.35 -3.27
N GLU A 35 44.96 -86.45 -4.58
CA GLU A 35 44.54 -85.33 -5.43
C GLU A 35 43.17 -84.78 -4.99
N LEU A 36 42.19 -85.67 -4.74
CA LEU A 36 40.86 -85.28 -4.26
C LEU A 36 40.93 -84.64 -2.87
N ALA A 37 41.78 -85.13 -1.98
CA ALA A 37 42.01 -84.54 -0.66
C ALA A 37 42.64 -83.14 -0.75
N ALA A 38 43.59 -82.93 -1.66
CA ALA A 38 44.20 -81.63 -1.91
C ALA A 38 43.19 -80.62 -2.48
N ILE A 39 42.35 -81.05 -3.43
CA ILE A 39 41.25 -80.24 -3.98
C ILE A 39 40.25 -79.88 -2.87
N ALA A 40 39.83 -80.86 -2.06
CA ALA A 40 38.89 -80.64 -0.97
C ALA A 40 39.42 -79.64 0.06
N SER A 41 40.71 -79.70 0.39
CA SER A 41 41.37 -78.73 1.27
C SER A 41 41.28 -77.29 0.72
N SER A 42 41.58 -77.12 -0.58
CA SER A 42 41.50 -75.81 -1.25
C SER A 42 40.06 -75.27 -1.29
N ILE A 43 39.08 -76.08 -1.67
CA ILE A 43 37.66 -75.70 -1.75
C ILE A 43 37.09 -75.32 -0.37
N ASN A 44 37.41 -76.10 0.67
CA ASN A 44 36.95 -75.82 2.04
C ASN A 44 37.53 -74.50 2.58
N ALA A 45 38.78 -74.19 2.24
CA ALA A 45 39.41 -72.91 2.58
C ALA A 45 38.76 -71.73 1.81
N LEU A 46 38.46 -71.91 0.51
CA LEU A 46 37.75 -70.90 -0.29
C LEU A 46 36.35 -70.61 0.26
N ARG A 47 35.57 -71.64 0.59
CA ARG A 47 34.24 -71.48 1.20
C ARG A 47 34.32 -70.73 2.53
N SER A 48 35.30 -71.06 3.35
CA SER A 48 35.55 -70.36 4.63
C SER A 48 35.86 -68.87 4.39
N ASN A 49 36.72 -68.55 3.43
CA ASN A 49 37.05 -67.17 3.06
C ASN A 49 35.85 -66.41 2.47
N GLN A 50 35.05 -67.05 1.62
CA GLN A 50 33.85 -66.45 1.03
C GLN A 50 32.82 -66.12 2.09
N SER A 51 32.57 -67.03 3.05
CA SER A 51 31.62 -66.80 4.14
C SER A 51 31.96 -65.56 4.97
N LEU A 52 33.24 -65.17 5.00
CA LEU A 52 33.65 -63.97 5.72
C LEU A 52 33.26 -62.73 4.92
N ASN A 53 33.44 -62.71 3.61
CA ASN A 53 33.16 -61.53 2.77
C ASN A 53 31.69 -61.40 2.31
N GLN A 54 30.98 -62.51 2.12
CA GLN A 54 29.63 -62.54 1.55
C GLN A 54 28.66 -63.25 2.51
N ARG A 55 27.43 -62.75 2.58
CA ARG A 55 26.28 -63.35 3.27
C ARG A 55 25.62 -64.41 2.39
N ASP A 56 24.82 -65.27 3.00
CA ASP A 56 24.10 -66.34 2.28
C ASP A 56 23.06 -65.80 1.28
N ASP A 57 22.64 -64.54 1.43
CA ASP A 57 21.74 -63.82 0.50
C ASP A 57 22.47 -63.16 -0.69
N GLY A 58 23.78 -63.37 -0.80
CA GLY A 58 24.61 -62.82 -1.87
C GLY A 58 25.14 -61.41 -1.60
N ASN A 59 24.69 -60.72 -0.55
CA ASN A 59 25.18 -59.40 -0.18
C ASN A 59 26.57 -59.47 0.48
N ILE A 60 27.32 -58.36 0.43
CA ILE A 60 28.56 -58.22 1.22
C ILE A 60 28.23 -58.23 2.71
N ARG A 61 29.05 -58.90 3.51
CA ARG A 61 28.86 -59.00 4.96
C ARG A 61 29.15 -57.66 5.65
N ASP A 62 28.37 -57.34 6.67
CA ASP A 62 28.50 -56.07 7.38
C ASP A 62 29.92 -55.89 7.97
N GLY A 63 30.45 -54.67 7.89
CA GLY A 63 31.79 -54.34 8.36
C GLY A 63 32.96 -54.82 7.48
N ARG A 64 32.68 -55.38 6.29
CA ARG A 64 33.74 -55.81 5.34
C ARG A 64 34.28 -54.68 4.48
N VAL A 65 33.41 -53.77 4.05
CA VAL A 65 33.84 -52.53 3.40
C VAL A 65 34.19 -51.53 4.49
N LYS A 66 35.45 -51.13 4.54
CA LYS A 66 35.92 -50.04 5.41
C LYS A 66 35.98 -48.76 4.58
N LEU A 67 35.94 -47.61 5.25
CA LEU A 67 36.05 -46.30 4.59
C LEU A 67 37.25 -46.21 3.63
N PHE A 68 38.34 -46.92 3.96
CA PHE A 68 39.59 -46.93 3.20
C PHE A 68 39.72 -48.08 2.19
N THR A 69 38.72 -48.96 2.07
CA THR A 69 38.65 -49.96 0.99
C THR A 69 37.83 -49.48 -0.21
N LEU A 70 37.32 -48.25 -0.15
CA LEU A 70 36.61 -47.60 -1.26
C LEU A 70 37.60 -47.19 -2.36
N ALA A 71 37.15 -47.24 -3.61
CA ALA A 71 37.96 -46.82 -4.75
C ALA A 71 38.35 -45.32 -4.65
N SER A 72 39.48 -44.95 -5.24
CA SER A 72 40.01 -43.57 -5.24
C SER A 72 39.00 -42.56 -5.81
N GLU A 73 38.14 -42.97 -6.74
CA GLU A 73 37.09 -42.14 -7.34
C GLU A 73 35.95 -41.85 -6.33
N VAL A 74 35.59 -42.82 -5.49
CA VAL A 74 34.59 -42.65 -4.43
C VAL A 74 35.14 -41.73 -3.34
N LEU A 75 36.43 -41.86 -3.02
CA LEU A 75 37.12 -40.96 -2.09
C LEU A 75 37.24 -39.53 -2.67
N ALA A 76 37.50 -39.40 -3.97
CA ALA A 76 37.55 -38.10 -4.65
C ALA A 76 36.16 -37.42 -4.70
N LEU A 77 35.08 -38.19 -4.89
CA LEU A 77 33.72 -37.69 -4.80
C LEU A 77 33.42 -37.16 -3.39
N LEU A 78 33.76 -37.90 -2.35
CA LEU A 78 33.58 -37.45 -0.95
C LEU A 78 34.40 -36.18 -0.65
N ALA A 79 35.63 -36.12 -1.15
CA ALA A 79 36.49 -34.94 -1.02
C ALA A 79 35.93 -33.71 -1.77
N SER A 80 35.22 -33.89 -2.90
CA SER A 80 34.58 -32.79 -3.63
C SER A 80 33.44 -32.12 -2.86
N TYR A 81 32.82 -32.83 -1.91
CA TYR A 81 31.86 -32.28 -0.95
C TYR A 81 32.54 -31.80 0.35
N GLY A 82 33.88 -31.75 0.35
CA GLY A 82 34.69 -31.26 1.45
C GLY A 82 34.86 -32.26 2.59
N CYS A 83 34.81 -33.57 2.34
CA CYS A 83 35.01 -34.59 3.38
C CYS A 83 36.13 -35.54 2.98
N THR A 84 37.30 -35.44 3.62
CA THR A 84 38.48 -36.25 3.25
C THR A 84 38.85 -37.22 4.38
N PRO A 85 38.63 -38.54 4.22
CA PRO A 85 39.12 -39.53 5.17
C PRO A 85 40.66 -39.61 5.19
N ARG A 86 41.26 -39.37 6.37
CA ARG A 86 42.73 -39.35 6.57
C ARG A 86 43.30 -40.59 7.26
N GLY A 87 42.45 -41.55 7.63
CA GLY A 87 42.91 -42.74 8.35
C GLY A 87 42.94 -42.54 9.85
N ASN A 88 43.86 -43.23 10.54
CA ASN A 88 44.07 -42.99 11.97
C ASN A 88 44.63 -41.59 12.20
N TRP A 89 44.26 -40.97 13.31
CA TRP A 89 44.89 -39.72 13.72
C TRP A 89 46.38 -39.94 13.98
N GLN A 90 47.20 -38.98 13.53
CA GLN A 90 48.64 -38.96 13.69
C GLN A 90 49.06 -37.60 14.23
N THR A 91 50.13 -37.57 15.03
CA THR A 91 50.74 -36.31 15.50
C THR A 91 51.54 -35.63 14.37
N ALA A 92 51.82 -34.33 14.51
CA ALA A 92 52.56 -33.51 13.55
C ALA A 92 52.03 -33.56 12.10
N THR A 93 50.72 -33.81 11.94
CA THR A 93 50.07 -33.97 10.65
C THR A 93 49.16 -32.77 10.38
N LEU A 94 49.27 -32.19 9.17
CA LEU A 94 48.36 -31.12 8.75
C LEU A 94 46.99 -31.72 8.39
N TYR A 95 45.99 -31.38 9.19
CA TYR A 95 44.60 -31.68 8.92
C TYR A 95 43.89 -30.44 8.38
N GLY A 96 43.20 -30.59 7.26
CA GLY A 96 42.32 -29.59 6.67
C GLY A 96 40.94 -29.59 7.32
N LEU A 97 40.16 -28.56 7.04
CA LEU A 97 38.78 -28.47 7.46
C LEU A 97 37.99 -29.69 6.93
N LYS A 98 37.18 -30.33 7.79
CA LYS A 98 36.36 -31.52 7.51
C LYS A 98 37.14 -32.80 7.17
N ASP A 99 38.43 -32.86 7.47
CA ASP A 99 39.17 -34.12 7.44
C ASP A 99 38.62 -35.10 8.50
N LEU A 100 38.41 -36.36 8.12
CA LEU A 100 37.95 -37.42 9.03
C LEU A 100 39.12 -38.28 9.51
N VAL A 101 39.22 -38.48 10.82
CA VAL A 101 40.24 -39.35 11.43
C VAL A 101 39.60 -40.39 12.35
N ASN A 102 40.25 -41.54 12.49
CA ASN A 102 39.95 -42.51 13.53
C ASN A 102 40.89 -42.33 14.71
N GLN A 103 40.35 -42.18 15.92
CA GLN A 103 41.13 -42.14 17.15
C GLN A 103 40.44 -42.94 18.24
N GLY A 104 41.14 -43.95 18.79
CA GLY A 104 40.59 -44.80 19.85
C GLY A 104 39.34 -45.58 19.44
N GLY A 105 39.16 -45.86 18.14
CA GLY A 105 37.97 -46.52 17.59
C GLY A 105 36.84 -45.56 17.22
N ASN A 106 36.86 -44.31 17.68
CA ASN A 106 35.86 -43.31 17.30
C ASN A 106 36.29 -42.56 16.04
N THR A 107 35.31 -42.06 15.28
CA THR A 107 35.56 -41.21 14.12
C THR A 107 35.35 -39.75 14.51
N TYR A 108 36.32 -38.90 14.19
CA TYR A 108 36.30 -37.45 14.46
C TYR A 108 36.43 -36.66 13.16
N ILE A 109 35.81 -35.48 13.11
CA ILE A 109 35.93 -34.52 12.02
C ILE A 109 36.71 -33.29 12.48
N ALA A 110 37.69 -32.86 11.69
CA ALA A 110 38.44 -31.63 11.93
C ALA A 110 37.53 -30.41 11.68
N VAL A 111 37.36 -29.55 12.68
CA VAL A 111 36.52 -28.34 12.55
C VAL A 111 37.33 -27.08 12.29
N SER A 112 38.67 -27.16 12.37
CA SER A 112 39.58 -26.11 11.92
C SER A 112 40.86 -26.70 11.33
N PRO A 113 41.45 -26.08 10.28
CA PRO A 113 42.75 -26.49 9.79
C PRO A 113 43.84 -26.33 10.86
N HIS A 114 44.60 -27.38 11.14
CA HIS A 114 45.67 -27.33 12.13
C HIS A 114 46.73 -28.40 11.87
N ILE A 115 47.94 -28.18 12.40
CA ILE A 115 48.94 -29.23 12.55
C ILE A 115 48.68 -29.89 13.90
N SER A 116 48.43 -31.20 13.90
CA SER A 116 48.10 -31.95 15.11
C SER A 116 49.25 -32.00 16.11
N GLY A 117 48.93 -31.79 17.39
CA GLY A 117 49.86 -31.96 18.51
C GLY A 117 49.53 -33.24 19.28
N VAL A 118 48.83 -33.07 20.40
CA VAL A 118 48.28 -34.16 21.22
C VAL A 118 46.77 -34.17 21.04
N PHE A 119 46.19 -35.32 20.67
CA PHE A 119 44.77 -35.42 20.34
C PHE A 119 43.84 -34.86 21.42
N ALA A 120 44.07 -35.19 22.69
CA ALA A 120 43.25 -34.71 23.80
C ALA A 120 43.31 -33.17 23.96
N THR A 121 44.47 -32.57 23.72
CA THR A 121 44.66 -31.11 23.74
C THR A 121 43.96 -30.45 22.56
N ASP A 122 44.08 -31.02 21.36
CA ASP A 122 43.40 -30.52 20.16
C ASP A 122 41.88 -30.69 20.25
N LEU A 123 41.40 -31.77 20.87
CA LEU A 123 39.97 -32.01 21.14
C LEU A 123 39.42 -31.00 22.16
N ALA A 124 40.13 -30.78 23.28
CA ALA A 124 39.73 -29.79 24.29
C ALA A 124 39.78 -28.35 23.76
N ALA A 125 40.66 -28.07 22.80
CA ALA A 125 40.71 -26.80 22.07
C ALA A 125 39.63 -26.67 20.97
N GLY A 126 38.71 -27.64 20.87
CA GLY A 126 37.61 -27.61 19.91
C GLY A 126 38.06 -27.76 18.45
N LYS A 127 39.20 -28.39 18.17
CA LYS A 127 39.67 -28.63 16.79
C LYS A 127 39.11 -29.91 16.16
N TRP A 128 38.55 -30.79 16.98
CA TRP A 128 37.92 -32.05 16.58
C TRP A 128 36.48 -32.11 17.11
N LEU A 129 35.56 -32.59 16.28
CA LEU A 129 34.19 -32.90 16.67
C LEU A 129 33.94 -34.39 16.49
N LEU A 130 33.31 -35.04 17.46
CA LEU A 130 32.98 -36.45 17.39
C LEU A 130 31.94 -36.66 16.28
N PHE A 131 32.28 -37.44 15.27
CA PHE A 131 31.41 -37.73 14.14
C PHE A 131 30.64 -39.03 14.33
N SER A 132 31.32 -40.06 14.86
CA SER A 132 30.69 -41.34 15.17
C SER A 132 31.41 -42.01 16.33
N LEU A 133 30.63 -42.48 17.30
CA LEU A 133 31.08 -43.40 18.33
C LEU A 133 31.15 -44.81 17.72
N SER A 134 32.25 -45.52 17.97
CA SER A 134 32.21 -46.98 17.83
C SER A 134 31.18 -47.54 18.81
N ALA A 135 30.54 -48.65 18.44
CA ALA A 135 29.46 -49.30 19.18
C ALA A 135 29.66 -49.20 20.70
N SER A 136 28.62 -48.69 21.39
CA SER A 136 28.57 -48.47 22.83
C SER A 136 29.20 -49.64 23.61
N PRO A 137 30.12 -49.39 24.55
CA PRO A 137 30.53 -50.41 25.51
C PRO A 137 29.28 -50.94 26.20
N GLY A 138 29.01 -52.24 26.12
CA GLY A 138 27.90 -52.85 26.85
C GLY A 138 27.94 -52.48 28.33
N ALA A 139 26.76 -52.42 28.96
CA ALA A 139 26.52 -51.96 30.35
C ALA A 139 27.53 -52.49 31.39
N THR A 140 28.23 -53.58 31.12
CA THR A 140 29.30 -54.19 31.90
C THR A 140 30.52 -53.27 32.17
N GLN A 141 30.71 -52.15 31.45
CA GLN A 141 31.85 -51.24 31.67
C GLN A 141 31.53 -49.94 32.44
N VAL A 142 30.28 -49.74 32.88
CA VAL A 142 29.96 -48.60 33.77
C VAL A 142 30.35 -48.97 35.20
N VAL A 143 31.54 -48.54 35.64
CA VAL A 143 31.98 -48.68 37.03
C VAL A 143 31.44 -47.50 37.83
N PHE A 144 30.59 -47.76 38.82
CA PHE A 144 30.21 -46.78 39.83
C PHE A 144 31.35 -46.64 40.84
N THR A 145 32.08 -45.53 40.79
CA THR A 145 32.99 -45.13 41.87
C THR A 145 32.33 -44.01 42.64
N ALA A 146 31.97 -44.25 43.91
CA ALA A 146 31.41 -43.20 44.76
C ALA A 146 32.43 -42.07 44.93
N THR A 147 31.97 -40.82 44.76
CA THR A 147 32.83 -39.63 44.86
C THR A 147 33.19 -39.30 46.32
N ALA A 148 32.54 -39.92 47.31
CA ALA A 148 32.84 -39.79 48.73
C ALA A 148 32.49 -41.07 49.53
N ASN A 149 33.05 -41.21 50.74
CA ASN A 149 32.66 -42.25 51.69
C ASN A 149 31.19 -42.05 52.10
N ILE A 150 30.37 -43.10 52.00
CA ILE A 150 28.99 -43.11 52.52
C ILE A 150 29.05 -42.84 54.04
N ALA A 151 28.54 -41.69 54.47
CA ALA A 151 28.55 -41.30 55.88
C ALA A 151 27.42 -41.97 56.68
N ALA A 152 26.43 -42.54 55.99
CA ALA A 152 25.30 -43.23 56.59
C ALA A 152 25.70 -44.47 57.41
N THR A 153 25.16 -44.56 58.63
CA THR A 153 25.37 -45.69 59.56
C THR A 153 24.30 -46.78 59.47
N ASN A 154 23.32 -46.63 58.58
CA ASN A 154 22.30 -47.64 58.28
C ASN A 154 21.96 -47.66 56.79
N VAL A 155 21.35 -48.77 56.35
CA VAL A 155 21.07 -49.05 54.94
C VAL A 155 20.12 -48.04 54.31
N GLN A 156 19.08 -47.62 55.03
CA GLN A 156 18.08 -46.67 54.52
C GLN A 156 18.73 -45.30 54.23
N ALA A 157 19.53 -44.79 55.17
CA ALA A 157 20.25 -43.53 55.00
C ALA A 157 21.32 -43.62 53.89
N ALA A 158 21.96 -44.78 53.70
CA ALA A 158 22.94 -44.96 52.63
C ALA A 158 22.29 -44.95 51.23
N ILE A 159 21.08 -45.50 51.11
CA ILE A 159 20.29 -45.46 49.87
C ILE A 159 19.85 -44.02 49.57
N GLU A 160 19.43 -43.27 50.58
CA GLU A 160 19.03 -41.87 50.43
C GLU A 160 20.20 -40.96 50.03
N GLU A 161 21.39 -41.17 50.62
CA GLU A 161 22.63 -40.47 50.26
C GLU A 161 23.02 -40.73 48.80
N LEU A 162 22.94 -41.99 48.36
CA LEU A 162 23.23 -42.39 46.98
C LEU A 162 22.20 -41.84 45.97
N ASP A 163 20.90 -41.86 46.29
CA ASP A 163 19.84 -41.32 45.42
C ASP A 163 19.96 -39.80 45.26
N SER A 164 20.34 -39.09 46.33
CA SER A 164 20.59 -37.65 46.30
C SER A 164 21.77 -37.28 45.38
N ASP A 165 22.88 -38.01 45.47
CA ASP A 165 24.05 -37.80 44.60
C ASP A 165 23.71 -38.10 43.14
N LEU A 166 22.97 -39.18 42.90
CA LEU A 166 22.52 -39.56 41.57
C LEU A 166 21.62 -38.48 40.93
N ARG A 167 20.66 -37.94 41.69
CA ARG A 167 19.79 -36.84 41.23
C ARG A 167 20.57 -35.57 40.94
N THR A 168 21.57 -35.25 41.76
CA THR A 168 22.43 -34.08 41.56
C THR A 168 23.25 -34.21 40.27
N LEU A 169 23.80 -35.40 40.01
CA LEU A 169 24.54 -35.69 38.78
C LEU A 169 23.63 -35.64 37.54
N ILE A 170 22.43 -36.21 37.62
CA ILE A 170 21.43 -36.18 36.55
C ILE A 170 21.03 -34.74 36.23
N ASN A 171 20.77 -33.92 37.25
CA ASN A 171 20.40 -32.51 37.06
C ASN A 171 21.55 -31.69 36.45
N ALA A 172 22.80 -31.93 36.86
CA ALA A 172 23.97 -31.31 36.25
C ALA A 172 24.13 -31.72 34.77
N ALA A 173 23.89 -32.99 34.45
CA ALA A 173 23.92 -33.48 33.08
C ALA A 173 22.82 -32.84 32.20
N ILE A 174 21.58 -32.75 32.70
CA ILE A 174 20.46 -32.08 32.00
C ILE A 174 20.77 -30.60 31.78
N ALA A 175 21.30 -29.90 32.77
CA ALA A 175 21.67 -28.49 32.66
C ALA A 175 22.80 -28.28 31.64
N SER A 176 23.79 -29.17 31.59
CA SER A 176 24.87 -29.13 30.61
C SER A 176 24.38 -29.38 29.18
N ALA A 177 23.42 -30.28 29.00
CA ALA A 177 22.79 -30.55 27.70
C ALA A 177 21.96 -29.35 27.23
N ALA A 178 21.14 -28.76 28.11
CA ALA A 178 20.34 -27.57 27.79
C ALA A 178 21.22 -26.34 27.47
N ALA A 179 22.33 -26.14 28.18
CA ALA A 179 23.29 -25.10 27.86
C ALA A 179 24.01 -25.36 26.52
N GLY A 180 24.32 -26.62 26.22
CA GLY A 180 24.85 -27.05 24.92
C GLY A 180 23.89 -26.74 23.78
N ASP A 181 22.61 -27.08 23.94
CA ASP A 181 21.55 -26.80 22.96
C ASP A 181 21.35 -25.30 22.74
N ALA A 182 21.32 -24.50 23.81
CA ALA A 182 21.22 -23.04 23.71
C ALA A 182 22.43 -22.44 22.97
N THR A 183 23.63 -22.98 23.20
CA THR A 183 24.84 -22.56 22.50
C THR A 183 24.82 -22.99 21.03
N LEU A 184 24.29 -24.18 20.72
CA LEU A 184 24.13 -24.66 19.35
C LEU A 184 23.13 -23.81 18.56
N ILE A 185 21.99 -23.44 19.17
CA ILE A 185 20.98 -22.55 18.61
C ILE A 185 21.57 -21.15 18.36
N ALA A 186 22.32 -20.60 19.33
CA ALA A 186 23.00 -19.32 19.18
C ALA A 186 24.07 -19.35 18.07
N ASN A 187 24.77 -20.47 17.92
CA ASN A 187 25.77 -20.66 16.87
C ASN A 187 25.13 -20.77 15.48
N LEU A 188 24.02 -21.49 15.34
CA LEU A 188 23.23 -21.54 14.10
C LEU A 188 22.70 -20.15 13.67
N ALA A 189 22.46 -19.25 14.63
CA ALA A 189 21.96 -17.91 14.39
C ALA A 189 23.06 -16.85 14.07
N ASN A 190 24.35 -17.18 14.22
CA ASN A 190 25.43 -16.20 14.10
C ASN A 190 26.00 -16.10 12.67
N TYR A 191 25.49 -15.11 11.92
CA TYR A 191 25.80 -14.87 10.50
C TYR A 191 27.19 -14.27 10.22
N THR A 192 27.94 -13.85 11.24
CA THR A 192 29.25 -13.18 11.07
C THR A 192 30.44 -14.14 11.03
N SER A 193 30.24 -15.42 11.35
CA SER A 193 31.30 -16.43 11.36
C SER A 193 31.26 -17.34 10.11
N PRO A 194 32.29 -17.30 9.24
CA PRO A 194 32.44 -18.24 8.14
C PRO A 194 32.53 -19.71 8.57
N LEU A 195 32.87 -19.96 9.84
CA LEU A 195 33.03 -21.29 10.44
C LEU A 195 31.70 -21.91 10.92
N TYR A 196 30.68 -21.12 11.23
CA TYR A 196 29.57 -21.61 12.07
C TYR A 196 28.14 -21.38 11.54
N GLY A 197 27.97 -20.91 10.30
CA GLY A 197 26.63 -20.79 9.69
C GLY A 197 26.58 -20.75 8.16
N SER A 198 27.59 -20.18 7.50
CA SER A 198 27.56 -20.02 6.02
C SER A 198 28.12 -21.21 5.23
N SER A 199 28.85 -22.13 5.87
CA SER A 199 29.60 -23.20 5.17
C SER A 199 29.00 -24.61 5.28
N MET A 200 27.93 -24.81 6.05
CA MET A 200 27.31 -26.13 6.26
C MET A 200 25.97 -26.34 5.57
N VAL A 201 25.34 -25.28 5.07
CA VAL A 201 24.29 -25.35 4.05
C VAL A 201 24.75 -24.42 2.94
N GLY A 202 25.14 -24.95 1.79
CA GLY A 202 25.79 -24.22 0.69
C GLY A 202 24.90 -23.21 -0.04
N PHE A 203 24.26 -22.31 0.70
CA PHE A 203 23.43 -21.22 0.18
C PHE A 203 23.97 -19.89 0.73
N GLY A 204 24.65 -19.13 -0.12
CA GLY A 204 24.88 -17.70 0.07
C GLY A 204 23.80 -16.89 -0.63
N GLY A 205 23.00 -16.13 0.11
CA GLY A 205 21.88 -15.34 -0.45
C GLY A 205 22.29 -14.25 -1.44
N ASP A 206 23.55 -13.82 -1.41
CA ASP A 206 24.11 -12.79 -2.30
C ASP A 206 24.78 -13.35 -3.57
N GLN A 207 24.73 -14.67 -3.78
CA GLN A 207 25.36 -15.31 -4.94
C GLN A 207 24.39 -15.34 -6.14
N ASN A 208 24.87 -14.92 -7.31
CA ASN A 208 24.13 -15.10 -8.57
C ASN A 208 24.13 -16.58 -8.96
N TYR A 209 23.06 -17.31 -8.61
CA TYR A 209 22.90 -18.71 -9.01
C TYR A 209 22.46 -18.82 -10.46
N ALA A 210 23.11 -19.71 -11.22
CA ALA A 210 22.70 -20.02 -12.59
C ALA A 210 21.27 -20.59 -12.63
N VAL A 211 20.52 -20.24 -13.69
CA VAL A 211 19.13 -20.67 -13.90
C VAL A 211 19.06 -22.22 -13.87
N ARG A 212 18.05 -22.78 -13.16
CA ARG A 212 17.82 -24.23 -12.93
C ARG A 212 18.74 -24.92 -11.91
N THR A 213 19.54 -24.18 -11.15
CA THR A 213 20.21 -24.74 -9.97
C THR A 213 19.26 -24.82 -8.78
N ILE A 214 19.58 -25.69 -7.82
CA ILE A 214 18.86 -25.77 -6.53
C ILE A 214 18.91 -24.41 -5.81
N GLY A 215 20.04 -23.69 -5.88
CA GLY A 215 20.19 -22.34 -5.34
C GLY A 215 19.24 -21.30 -5.99
N ALA A 216 19.09 -21.34 -7.32
CA ALA A 216 18.09 -20.51 -8.02
C ALA A 216 16.65 -20.88 -7.64
N ARG A 217 16.35 -22.18 -7.49
CA ARG A 217 15.01 -22.64 -7.06
C ARG A 217 14.69 -22.31 -5.59
N LEU A 218 15.68 -22.30 -4.70
CA LEU A 218 15.52 -21.91 -3.30
C LEU A 218 15.26 -20.41 -3.14
N LEU A 219 15.86 -19.57 -3.99
CA LEU A 219 15.49 -18.14 -4.09
C LEU A 219 14.02 -17.97 -4.54
N ASP A 220 13.57 -18.79 -5.49
CA ASP A 220 12.22 -18.72 -6.08
C ASP A 220 11.08 -19.22 -5.15
N ILE A 221 11.36 -20.11 -4.19
CA ILE A 221 10.34 -20.73 -3.32
C ILE A 221 9.91 -19.80 -2.16
N GLY A 222 10.71 -18.78 -1.83
CA GLY A 222 10.48 -17.86 -0.72
C GLY A 222 10.95 -18.41 0.63
N ALA A 223 11.42 -17.51 1.51
CA ALA A 223 11.85 -17.87 2.85
C ALA A 223 10.64 -17.82 3.81
N SER A 224 10.27 -18.96 4.39
CA SER A 224 9.29 -18.96 5.49
C SER A 224 10.03 -18.74 6.81
N PRO A 225 9.59 -17.83 7.70
CA PRO A 225 10.22 -17.64 9.00
C PRO A 225 10.30 -18.92 9.85
N ARG A 226 9.42 -19.91 9.62
CA ARG A 226 9.49 -21.22 10.30
C ARG A 226 10.77 -22.00 9.97
N ALA A 227 11.34 -21.81 8.79
CA ALA A 227 12.64 -22.40 8.44
C ALA A 227 13.78 -21.85 9.33
N PHE A 228 13.54 -20.73 10.01
CA PHE A 228 14.46 -20.07 10.91
C PHE A 228 14.10 -20.24 12.39
N GLY A 229 13.04 -21.01 12.70
CA GLY A 229 12.63 -21.30 14.08
C GLY A 229 11.39 -20.57 14.57
N ALA A 230 10.70 -19.78 13.72
CA ALA A 230 9.45 -19.14 14.09
C ALA A 230 8.34 -20.15 14.47
N THR A 231 7.51 -19.80 15.45
CA THR A 231 6.40 -20.65 15.91
C THR A 231 5.18 -20.49 15.02
N ALA A 232 4.87 -19.25 14.61
CA ALA A 232 3.74 -18.92 13.75
C ALA A 232 2.36 -19.30 14.34
N ASP A 233 2.18 -19.11 15.65
CA ASP A 233 0.93 -19.32 16.39
C ASP A 233 0.16 -18.02 16.70
N GLY A 234 0.74 -16.86 16.41
CA GLY A 234 0.19 -15.53 16.73
C GLY A 234 0.37 -15.11 18.19
N VAL A 235 1.09 -15.89 19.00
CA VAL A 235 1.32 -15.67 20.43
C VAL A 235 2.81 -15.49 20.73
N ALA A 236 3.67 -16.38 20.22
CA ALA A 236 5.12 -16.25 20.33
C ALA A 236 5.62 -15.13 19.41
N ASP A 237 6.60 -14.36 19.86
CA ASP A 237 7.20 -13.29 19.05
C ASP A 237 8.04 -13.88 17.90
N ASP A 238 7.57 -13.65 16.67
CA ASP A 238 8.22 -14.15 15.46
C ASP A 238 9.14 -13.11 14.80
N THR A 239 9.29 -11.90 15.37
CA THR A 239 9.97 -10.77 14.71
C THR A 239 11.41 -11.09 14.30
N ALA A 240 12.22 -11.67 15.20
CA ALA A 240 13.63 -11.97 14.90
C ALA A 240 13.78 -12.94 13.72
N TYR A 241 12.88 -13.92 13.61
CA TYR A 241 12.90 -14.93 12.55
C TYR A 241 12.41 -14.39 11.21
N ILE A 242 11.48 -13.44 11.22
CA ILE A 242 11.05 -12.72 10.02
C ILE A 242 12.21 -11.87 9.46
N ASN A 243 12.91 -11.14 10.33
CA ASN A 243 14.11 -10.40 9.92
C ASN A 243 15.19 -11.34 9.39
N ALA A 244 15.39 -12.50 10.02
CA ALA A 244 16.30 -13.52 9.51
C ALA A 244 15.91 -14.01 8.12
N ALA A 245 14.62 -14.29 7.87
CA ALA A 245 14.13 -14.74 6.57
C ALA A 245 14.44 -13.73 5.44
N PHE A 246 14.32 -12.43 5.70
CA PHE A 246 14.64 -11.39 4.73
C PHE A 246 16.14 -11.27 4.38
N ILE A 247 17.03 -11.78 5.23
CA ILE A 247 18.47 -11.86 4.90
C ILE A 247 18.70 -12.88 3.77
N TYR A 248 17.93 -13.96 3.74
CA TYR A 248 18.15 -15.07 2.81
C TYR A 248 17.28 -15.00 1.56
N SER A 249 16.12 -14.33 1.61
CA SER A 249 15.26 -14.15 0.44
C SER A 249 14.59 -12.78 0.48
N LYS A 250 14.43 -12.20 -0.71
CA LYS A 250 13.59 -11.00 -0.89
C LYS A 250 12.10 -11.36 -0.81
N THR A 251 11.74 -12.63 -1.00
CA THR A 251 10.36 -13.10 -0.91
C THR A 251 10.13 -13.78 0.44
N LEU A 252 9.19 -13.23 1.21
CA LEU A 252 8.78 -13.72 2.51
C LEU A 252 7.44 -14.46 2.41
N ASP A 253 7.42 -15.74 2.82
CA ASP A 253 6.21 -16.57 2.84
C ASP A 253 5.56 -16.59 4.23
N LEU A 254 4.49 -15.81 4.39
CA LEU A 254 3.67 -15.71 5.59
C LEU A 254 2.29 -16.39 5.45
N ARG A 255 2.08 -17.19 4.40
CA ARG A 255 0.77 -17.75 4.07
C ARG A 255 0.22 -18.70 5.13
N ASN A 256 -1.11 -18.75 5.25
CA ASN A 256 -1.88 -19.76 6.00
C ASN A 256 -1.47 -19.94 7.48
N ARG A 257 -0.90 -18.92 8.11
CA ARG A 257 -0.39 -18.97 9.51
C ARG A 257 -0.57 -17.64 10.23
N LYS A 258 -0.35 -17.64 11.55
CA LYS A 258 -0.49 -16.45 12.40
C LYS A 258 0.87 -15.99 12.91
N TRP A 259 1.24 -14.74 12.70
CA TRP A 259 2.57 -14.23 13.02
C TRP A 259 2.45 -13.08 14.00
N ARG A 260 3.12 -13.17 15.16
CA ARG A 260 3.16 -12.04 16.08
C ARG A 260 4.42 -11.22 15.83
N ILE A 261 4.27 -9.91 15.66
CA ILE A 261 5.37 -9.00 15.37
C ILE A 261 5.39 -7.92 16.45
N THR A 262 6.45 -7.87 17.27
CA THR A 262 6.56 -6.95 18.41
C THR A 262 7.42 -5.72 18.14
N SER A 263 8.24 -5.74 17.09
CA SER A 263 9.04 -4.59 16.64
C SER A 263 9.01 -4.43 15.11
N THR A 264 9.28 -3.21 14.65
CA THR A 264 9.23 -2.84 13.22
C THR A 264 10.10 -3.76 12.36
N ILE A 265 9.54 -4.24 11.26
CA ILE A 265 10.25 -4.99 10.23
C ILE A 265 10.73 -4.03 9.13
N ALA A 266 12.05 -3.92 8.95
CA ALA A 266 12.64 -3.12 7.88
C ALA A 266 12.64 -3.92 6.58
N LEU A 267 11.77 -3.54 5.65
CA LEU A 267 11.63 -4.20 4.36
C LEU A 267 12.82 -3.83 3.42
N PRO A 268 13.52 -4.82 2.83
CA PRO A 268 14.61 -4.56 1.88
C PRO A 268 14.08 -4.14 0.50
N ALA A 269 14.96 -3.60 -0.36
CA ALA A 269 14.62 -3.36 -1.76
C ALA A 269 14.35 -4.69 -2.51
N GLY A 270 13.34 -4.71 -3.38
CA GLY A 270 12.87 -5.92 -4.05
C GLY A 270 12.00 -6.83 -3.18
N ALA A 271 11.60 -6.41 -1.98
CA ALA A 271 10.84 -7.26 -1.06
C ALA A 271 9.47 -7.66 -1.63
N CYS A 272 9.11 -8.93 -1.45
CA CYS A 272 7.79 -9.47 -1.73
C CYS A 272 7.26 -10.18 -0.48
N VAL A 273 6.19 -9.69 0.14
CA VAL A 273 5.55 -10.32 1.30
C VAL A 273 4.27 -11.02 0.85
N ASP A 274 4.22 -12.33 0.96
CA ASP A 274 3.05 -13.13 0.63
C ASP A 274 2.29 -13.52 1.91
N LEU A 275 1.15 -12.87 2.14
CA LEU A 275 0.31 -13.02 3.32
C LEU A 275 -0.99 -13.79 3.02
N ARG A 276 -1.12 -14.45 1.86
CA ARG A 276 -2.36 -15.15 1.47
C ARG A 276 -2.80 -16.19 2.50
N GLY A 277 -4.01 -16.01 3.04
CA GLY A 277 -4.59 -16.83 4.12
C GLY A 277 -3.86 -16.72 5.46
N GLY A 278 -2.83 -15.88 5.55
CA GLY A 278 -2.06 -15.61 6.77
C GLY A 278 -2.62 -14.43 7.55
N SER A 279 -2.21 -14.31 8.81
CA SER A 279 -2.55 -13.17 9.66
C SER A 279 -1.34 -12.68 10.45
N ILE A 280 -1.19 -11.37 10.60
CA ILE A 280 -0.21 -10.72 11.47
C ILE A 280 -0.94 -10.13 12.67
N VAL A 281 -0.38 -10.33 13.86
CA VAL A 281 -0.73 -9.64 15.11
C VAL A 281 0.39 -8.64 15.40
N ALA A 282 0.16 -7.38 15.07
CA ALA A 282 1.09 -6.29 15.30
C ALA A 282 1.05 -5.84 16.77
N VAL A 283 2.22 -5.65 17.38
CA VAL A 283 2.37 -5.20 18.78
C VAL A 283 3.50 -4.19 18.90
N THR A 284 3.74 -3.42 17.83
CA THR A 284 4.84 -2.45 17.73
C THR A 284 4.51 -1.13 18.43
N GLY A 285 3.27 -0.94 18.88
CA GLY A 285 2.85 0.22 19.67
C GLY A 285 2.87 1.50 18.84
N ALA A 286 3.72 2.46 19.22
CA ALA A 286 3.84 3.76 18.56
C ALA A 286 4.76 3.76 17.33
N THR A 287 5.26 2.59 16.91
CA THR A 287 6.14 2.44 15.74
C THR A 287 5.44 1.69 14.62
N PRO A 288 5.87 1.85 13.35
CA PRO A 288 5.24 1.17 12.23
C PRO A 288 5.47 -0.35 12.28
N LEU A 289 4.54 -1.12 11.69
CA LEU A 289 4.71 -2.56 11.52
C LEU A 289 5.82 -2.86 10.50
N PHE A 290 5.68 -2.28 9.30
CA PHE A 290 6.66 -2.38 8.23
C PHE A 290 7.23 -1.02 7.87
N SER A 291 8.55 -0.96 7.70
CA SER A 291 9.27 0.25 7.31
C SER A 291 10.03 0.02 6.01
N TYR A 292 9.79 0.86 5.00
CA TYR A 292 10.43 0.81 3.70
C TYR A 292 11.01 2.19 3.41
N THR A 293 12.30 2.38 3.70
CA THR A 293 12.92 3.71 3.72
C THR A 293 14.29 3.70 3.03
N GLY A 294 14.70 4.87 2.54
CA GLY A 294 16.06 5.09 2.00
C GLY A 294 16.18 4.98 0.48
N ALA A 295 15.14 5.37 -0.26
CA ALA A 295 15.06 5.28 -1.72
C ALA A 295 15.20 3.86 -2.28
N LYS A 296 14.37 2.97 -1.75
CA LYS A 296 14.29 1.57 -2.17
C LYS A 296 13.32 1.42 -3.35
N GLU A 297 13.54 0.38 -4.16
CA GLU A 297 12.71 0.05 -5.31
C GLU A 297 12.16 -1.38 -5.25
N GLY A 298 10.92 -1.54 -5.71
CA GLY A 298 10.27 -2.82 -5.91
C GLY A 298 9.78 -3.43 -4.60
N LEU A 299 8.65 -2.96 -4.10
CA LEU A 299 7.95 -3.59 -2.97
C LEU A 299 6.65 -4.22 -3.46
N ALA A 300 6.39 -5.47 -3.10
CA ALA A 300 5.10 -6.12 -3.25
C ALA A 300 4.62 -6.69 -1.91
N ILE A 301 3.37 -6.43 -1.53
CA ILE A 301 2.70 -7.09 -0.41
C ILE A 301 1.38 -7.66 -0.95
N ILE A 302 1.21 -8.98 -0.83
CA ILE A 302 0.14 -9.73 -1.47
C ILE A 302 -0.64 -10.47 -0.38
N GLY A 303 -1.85 -10.00 -0.11
CA GLY A 303 -2.76 -10.59 0.85
C GLY A 303 -3.79 -11.54 0.23
N GLY A 304 -4.07 -11.52 -1.07
CA GLY A 304 -5.12 -12.37 -1.68
C GLY A 304 -6.49 -11.70 -1.76
N GLY A 305 -7.31 -12.10 -2.74
CA GLY A 305 -8.48 -11.32 -3.18
C GLY A 305 -9.84 -11.68 -2.56
N SER A 306 -9.92 -12.66 -1.66
CA SER A 306 -11.18 -13.07 -0.99
C SER A 306 -11.03 -13.10 0.52
N SER A 307 -12.11 -12.95 1.29
CA SER A 307 -12.08 -12.96 2.77
C SER A 307 -11.36 -14.16 3.38
N ASP A 308 -11.47 -15.32 2.73
CA ASP A 308 -10.92 -16.60 3.22
C ASP A 308 -9.45 -16.78 2.85
N THR A 309 -8.97 -16.01 1.88
CA THR A 309 -7.57 -16.03 1.42
C THR A 309 -6.85 -14.73 1.69
N ALA A 310 -7.51 -13.74 2.31
CA ALA A 310 -6.98 -12.42 2.58
C ALA A 310 -5.91 -12.43 3.67
N GLY A 311 -4.91 -11.58 3.48
CA GLY A 311 -3.82 -11.40 4.42
C GLY A 311 -4.26 -10.42 5.49
N GLN A 312 -4.50 -10.93 6.69
CA GLN A 312 -5.07 -10.14 7.78
C GLN A 312 -3.97 -9.48 8.63
N ILE A 313 -4.18 -8.25 9.05
CA ILE A 313 -3.30 -7.52 9.97
C ILE A 313 -4.17 -6.94 11.08
N THR A 314 -3.84 -7.27 12.32
CA THR A 314 -4.57 -6.86 13.52
C THR A 314 -3.59 -6.37 14.58
N GLY A 315 -4.09 -5.92 15.74
CA GLY A 315 -3.25 -5.47 16.85
C GLY A 315 -2.95 -3.97 16.82
N THR A 316 -1.83 -3.54 17.39
CA THR A 316 -1.50 -2.13 17.64
C THR A 316 -0.17 -1.75 16.98
N CYS A 317 -0.22 -0.75 16.09
CA CYS A 317 0.94 -0.09 15.49
C CYS A 317 0.57 1.36 15.08
N SER A 318 1.57 2.22 14.86
CA SER A 318 1.30 3.57 14.34
C SER A 318 0.83 3.52 12.89
N ASP A 319 1.51 2.73 12.08
CA ASP A 319 1.27 2.58 10.65
C ASP A 319 1.47 1.11 10.30
N VAL A 320 0.60 0.53 9.47
CA VAL A 320 0.89 -0.79 8.90
C VAL A 320 2.11 -0.67 7.98
N LEU A 321 2.18 0.40 7.19
CA LEU A 321 3.25 0.65 6.23
C LEU A 321 3.77 2.08 6.36
N TYR A 322 5.08 2.22 6.52
CA TYR A 322 5.75 3.51 6.56
C TYR A 322 6.80 3.60 5.46
N PHE A 323 6.68 4.65 4.63
CA PHE A 323 7.56 4.94 3.51
C PHE A 323 8.27 6.27 3.72
N ASP A 324 9.57 6.31 3.43
CA ASP A 324 10.39 7.49 3.67
C ASP A 324 11.55 7.55 2.68
N GLY A 325 11.28 8.16 1.52
CA GLY A 325 12.30 8.48 0.53
C GLY A 325 13.37 9.42 1.09
N LEU A 326 14.43 9.68 0.32
CA LEU A 326 15.60 10.40 0.85
C LEU A 326 15.33 11.88 1.17
N THR A 327 14.32 12.49 0.57
CA THR A 327 14.05 13.93 0.66
C THR A 327 12.59 14.24 0.30
N ASP A 328 12.08 15.38 0.74
CA ASP A 328 10.81 15.95 0.25
C ASP A 328 10.95 16.67 -1.10
N GLN A 329 12.20 16.90 -1.52
CA GLN A 329 12.57 17.67 -2.71
C GLN A 329 13.39 16.82 -3.69
N PRO A 330 12.83 15.72 -4.21
CA PRO A 330 13.56 14.85 -5.12
C PRO A 330 13.83 15.55 -6.46
N THR A 331 15.09 15.51 -6.89
CA THR A 331 15.58 15.96 -8.19
C THR A 331 15.90 14.79 -9.12
N ALA A 332 15.95 13.56 -8.59
CA ALA A 332 16.19 12.33 -9.34
C ALA A 332 15.30 11.18 -8.87
N ALA A 333 15.03 10.23 -9.78
CA ALA A 333 14.21 9.07 -9.47
C ALA A 333 14.82 8.15 -8.39
N SER A 334 16.15 8.22 -8.17
CA SER A 334 16.89 7.48 -7.14
C SER A 334 16.73 8.04 -5.72
N GLN A 335 15.92 9.09 -5.53
CA GLN A 335 15.62 9.65 -4.21
C GLN A 335 14.24 9.20 -3.69
N TYR A 336 13.48 8.51 -4.53
CA TYR A 336 12.16 8.02 -4.20
C TYR A 336 12.20 6.60 -3.65
N ASP A 337 11.35 6.31 -2.68
CA ASP A 337 10.84 4.95 -2.55
C ASP A 337 9.83 4.70 -3.68
N ARG A 338 10.03 3.64 -4.48
CA ARG A 338 9.29 3.49 -5.75
C ARG A 338 8.89 2.07 -6.10
N GLN A 339 7.93 1.95 -7.02
CA GLN A 339 7.34 0.69 -7.47
C GLN A 339 6.77 -0.10 -6.29
N ILE A 340 5.83 0.54 -5.59
CA ILE A 340 5.19 0.01 -4.39
C ILE A 340 3.85 -0.61 -4.81
N ARG A 341 3.66 -1.89 -4.50
CA ARG A 341 2.41 -2.62 -4.77
C ARG A 341 1.88 -3.27 -3.50
N ILE A 342 0.63 -2.98 -3.18
CA ILE A 342 -0.08 -3.56 -2.04
C ILE A 342 -1.42 -4.07 -2.56
N GLU A 343 -1.67 -5.37 -2.45
CA GLU A 343 -2.85 -6.00 -3.03
C GLU A 343 -3.48 -7.00 -2.07
N GLY A 344 -4.80 -6.92 -1.83
CA GLY A 344 -5.52 -7.95 -1.06
C GLY A 344 -5.23 -7.95 0.44
N VAL A 345 -4.63 -6.88 0.98
CA VAL A 345 -4.28 -6.79 2.41
C VAL A 345 -5.47 -6.24 3.21
N HIS A 346 -5.79 -6.91 4.32
CA HIS A 346 -6.88 -6.57 5.22
C HIS A 346 -6.34 -6.12 6.57
N ALA A 347 -6.33 -4.82 6.86
CA ALA A 347 -5.92 -4.29 8.16
C ALA A 347 -7.14 -3.93 9.00
N THR A 348 -7.37 -4.66 10.10
CA THR A 348 -8.59 -4.54 10.91
C THR A 348 -8.25 -4.38 12.39
N SER A 349 -8.17 -3.14 12.86
CA SER A 349 -7.97 -2.84 14.28
C SER A 349 -8.25 -1.38 14.61
N SER A 350 -8.95 -1.14 15.73
CA SER A 350 -9.18 0.21 16.25
C SER A 350 -7.96 0.85 16.90
N THR A 351 -6.88 0.09 17.12
CA THR A 351 -5.64 0.57 17.72
C THR A 351 -4.52 0.77 16.69
N ILE A 352 -4.77 0.49 15.40
CA ILE A 352 -3.88 0.90 14.32
C ILE A 352 -4.21 2.34 13.95
N THR A 353 -3.24 3.25 14.08
CA THR A 353 -3.50 4.68 13.83
C THR A 353 -3.70 4.97 12.35
N ARG A 354 -2.85 4.45 11.46
CA ARG A 354 -2.91 4.63 10.01
C ARG A 354 -2.66 3.32 9.29
N PHE A 355 -3.24 3.17 8.10
CA PHE A 355 -2.84 2.06 7.23
C PHE A 355 -1.48 2.32 6.61
N ALA A 356 -1.30 3.45 5.92
CA ALA A 356 -0.01 3.77 5.33
C ALA A 356 0.33 5.26 5.42
N THR A 357 1.60 5.55 5.65
CA THR A 357 2.19 6.88 5.56
C THR A 357 3.28 6.89 4.51
N PHE A 358 3.11 7.75 3.52
CA PHE A 358 4.14 8.13 2.55
C PHE A 358 4.71 9.47 3.00
N ASN A 359 5.80 9.43 3.77
CA ASN A 359 6.23 10.60 4.54
C ASN A 359 6.97 11.65 3.70
N ARG A 360 7.84 11.18 2.80
CA ARG A 360 8.66 11.97 1.87
C ARG A 360 8.60 11.35 0.48
N ALA A 361 9.52 11.70 -0.44
CA ALA A 361 9.51 11.26 -1.84
C ALA A 361 9.13 9.78 -2.06
N CYS A 362 7.88 9.53 -2.48
CA CYS A 362 7.41 8.21 -2.91
C CYS A 362 6.79 8.29 -4.30
N ARG A 363 6.92 7.22 -5.11
CA ARG A 363 6.42 7.22 -6.49
C ARG A 363 5.93 5.85 -6.96
N GLN A 364 5.02 5.81 -7.93
CA GLN A 364 4.53 4.56 -8.54
C GLN A 364 3.93 3.65 -7.47
N ILE A 365 2.88 4.15 -6.82
CA ILE A 365 2.21 3.51 -5.69
C ILE A 365 0.91 2.89 -6.19
N PHE A 366 0.74 1.59 -5.99
CA PHE A 366 -0.42 0.83 -6.43
C PHE A 366 -1.04 0.09 -5.25
N ILE A 367 -2.26 0.45 -4.88
CA ILE A 367 -3.00 -0.15 -3.78
C ILE A 367 -4.32 -0.67 -4.32
N ARG A 368 -4.59 -1.96 -4.18
CA ARG A 368 -5.74 -2.59 -4.83
C ARG A 368 -6.39 -3.66 -3.96
N ALA A 369 -7.73 -3.73 -4.03
CA ALA A 369 -8.50 -4.79 -3.38
C ALA A 369 -8.18 -4.94 -1.88
N CYS A 370 -7.91 -3.83 -1.19
CA CYS A 370 -7.60 -3.82 0.24
C CYS A 370 -8.86 -3.55 1.07
N MET A 371 -8.88 -4.09 2.29
CA MET A 371 -9.87 -3.75 3.31
C MET A 371 -9.16 -3.09 4.48
N ILE A 372 -9.45 -1.82 4.73
CA ILE A 372 -8.76 -1.00 5.70
C ILE A 372 -9.77 -0.53 6.72
N TYR A 373 -9.65 -1.05 7.94
CA TYR A 373 -10.43 -0.73 9.11
C TYR A 373 -9.49 -0.30 10.24
N THR A 374 -8.99 0.92 10.12
CA THR A 374 -7.98 1.57 10.99
C THR A 374 -8.49 2.94 11.43
N GLN A 375 -7.85 3.63 12.37
CA GLN A 375 -8.36 4.95 12.80
C GLN A 375 -8.37 5.97 11.64
N SER A 376 -7.27 6.04 10.90
CA SER A 376 -7.11 6.81 9.66
C SER A 376 -6.59 5.91 8.53
N GLY A 377 -6.81 6.28 7.27
CA GLY A 377 -6.35 5.50 6.11
C GLY A 377 -4.94 5.89 5.70
N PHE A 378 -4.83 6.77 4.70
CA PHE A 378 -3.59 7.13 4.01
C PHE A 378 -3.15 8.55 4.30
N LEU A 379 -1.86 8.71 4.60
CA LEU A 379 -1.19 10.00 4.63
C LEU A 379 -0.17 10.09 3.51
N PHE A 380 -0.41 10.97 2.55
CA PHE A 380 0.57 11.39 1.55
C PHE A 380 1.17 12.72 1.99
N ASN A 381 2.38 12.68 2.52
CA ASN A 381 3.15 13.83 2.96
C ASN A 381 4.38 14.04 2.07
N GLY A 382 4.84 15.28 1.93
CA GLY A 382 5.94 15.62 1.03
C GLY A 382 5.55 15.51 -0.44
N LYS A 383 6.45 14.94 -1.27
CA LYS A 383 6.24 14.78 -2.73
C LYS A 383 5.92 13.35 -3.13
N ASN A 384 4.64 13.02 -3.26
CA ASN A 384 4.19 11.71 -3.74
C ASN A 384 3.67 11.81 -5.17
N VAL A 385 4.09 10.88 -6.04
CA VAL A 385 3.84 10.97 -7.48
C VAL A 385 3.28 9.65 -8.02
N GLU A 386 2.27 9.71 -8.89
CA GLU A 386 1.69 8.53 -9.57
C GLU A 386 1.20 7.47 -8.56
N ALA A 387 0.20 7.84 -7.76
CA ALA A 387 -0.42 6.93 -6.80
C ALA A 387 -1.84 6.56 -7.25
N MET A 388 -2.16 5.28 -7.22
CA MET A 388 -3.51 4.77 -7.47
C MET A 388 -3.95 3.88 -6.32
N ILE A 389 -5.13 4.19 -5.78
CA ILE A 389 -5.87 3.36 -4.84
C ILE A 389 -7.14 2.91 -5.58
N SER A 390 -7.33 1.60 -5.76
CA SER A 390 -8.50 1.09 -6.46
C SER A 390 -9.18 -0.09 -5.78
N ASP A 391 -10.48 -0.25 -6.06
CA ASP A 391 -11.27 -1.43 -5.68
C ASP A 391 -11.18 -1.77 -4.17
N SER A 392 -11.01 -0.75 -3.32
CA SER A 392 -10.67 -0.92 -1.91
C SER A 392 -11.73 -0.32 -0.99
N ILE A 393 -11.88 -0.91 0.21
CA ILE A 393 -12.71 -0.38 1.28
C ILE A 393 -11.79 0.27 2.32
N ILE A 394 -12.03 1.54 2.60
CA ILE A 394 -11.28 2.37 3.55
C ILE A 394 -12.30 2.92 4.54
N TYR A 395 -12.25 2.44 5.77
CA TYR A 395 -13.28 2.71 6.76
C TYR A 395 -12.64 3.03 8.11
N SER A 396 -13.05 4.12 8.75
CA SER A 396 -12.52 4.44 10.07
C SER A 396 -13.03 3.45 11.11
N SER A 397 -12.13 2.89 11.90
CA SER A 397 -12.49 2.05 13.04
C SER A 397 -13.11 2.82 14.23
N THR A 398 -12.98 4.14 14.26
CA THR A 398 -13.35 4.97 15.41
C THR A 398 -14.36 6.07 15.07
N GLY A 399 -14.28 6.68 13.87
CA GLY A 399 -15.18 7.75 13.46
C GLY A 399 -15.21 8.95 14.40
N VAL A 400 -14.05 9.32 14.93
CA VAL A 400 -13.85 10.45 15.85
C VAL A 400 -13.12 11.61 15.17
N ALA A 401 -13.16 12.79 15.78
CA ALA A 401 -12.42 13.96 15.31
C ALA A 401 -10.91 13.69 15.19
N GLY A 402 -10.27 14.33 14.22
CA GLY A 402 -8.86 14.15 13.83
C GLY A 402 -8.62 13.04 12.81
N THR A 403 -9.59 12.15 12.57
CA THR A 403 -9.44 11.01 11.65
C THR A 403 -9.65 11.38 10.19
N TYR A 404 -8.98 10.66 9.29
CA TYR A 404 -9.10 10.91 7.85
C TYR A 404 -8.95 9.64 7.01
N GLY A 405 -9.65 9.60 5.88
CA GLY A 405 -9.55 8.50 4.92
C GLY A 405 -8.28 8.63 4.09
N ILE A 406 -8.17 9.71 3.34
CA ILE A 406 -7.02 10.05 2.50
C ILE A 406 -6.67 11.51 2.77
N ARG A 407 -5.43 11.74 3.22
CA ARG A 407 -4.91 13.08 3.47
C ARG A 407 -3.68 13.34 2.61
N LEU A 408 -3.71 14.45 1.88
CA LEU A 408 -2.57 14.96 1.14
C LEU A 408 -2.06 16.21 1.85
N ARG A 409 -0.77 16.22 2.14
CA ARG A 409 -0.01 17.35 2.69
C ARG A 409 1.29 17.48 1.91
N SER A 410 1.77 18.71 1.79
CA SER A 410 3.11 18.97 1.31
C SER A 410 3.86 19.84 2.31
N THR A 411 5.18 19.78 2.28
CA THR A 411 6.09 20.58 3.11
C THR A 411 6.16 22.06 2.70
N GLY A 412 5.36 22.50 1.71
CA GLY A 412 5.29 23.88 1.20
C GLY A 412 6.36 24.20 0.14
N GLY A 413 6.11 25.23 -0.70
CA GLY A 413 6.98 25.66 -1.82
C GLY A 413 6.44 25.32 -3.24
N THR A 414 6.91 25.99 -4.28
CA THR A 414 6.31 25.93 -5.64
C THR A 414 6.55 24.64 -6.44
N THR A 415 7.34 23.67 -5.94
CA THR A 415 7.73 22.46 -6.69
C THR A 415 7.47 21.16 -5.91
N TYR A 416 6.93 21.29 -4.71
CA TYR A 416 6.78 20.22 -3.73
C TYR A 416 5.30 20.07 -3.46
N TYR A 417 4.66 19.15 -4.16
CA TYR A 417 3.23 18.86 -4.09
C TYR A 417 3.02 17.38 -4.42
N ASN A 418 1.85 16.88 -4.07
CA ASN A 418 1.43 15.54 -4.50
C ASN A 418 0.91 15.61 -5.94
N GLU A 419 1.22 14.62 -6.76
CA GLU A 419 0.94 14.65 -8.20
C GLU A 419 0.39 13.32 -8.70
N GLY A 420 -0.70 13.36 -9.47
CA GLY A 420 -1.27 12.17 -10.09
C GLY A 420 -1.82 11.16 -9.07
N ILE A 421 -2.58 11.64 -8.09
CA ILE A 421 -3.20 10.79 -7.07
C ILE A 421 -4.62 10.43 -7.51
N SER A 422 -4.91 9.13 -7.55
CA SER A 422 -6.15 8.58 -8.12
C SER A 422 -6.83 7.63 -7.14
N VAL A 423 -8.12 7.82 -6.90
CA VAL A 423 -8.96 6.95 -6.06
C VAL A 423 -10.11 6.41 -6.90
N VAL A 424 -10.11 5.12 -7.22
CA VAL A 424 -11.00 4.54 -8.24
C VAL A 424 -11.82 3.39 -7.68
N ASN A 425 -13.15 3.46 -7.78
CA ASN A 425 -14.07 2.42 -7.30
C ASN A 425 -13.83 2.04 -5.82
N CYS A 426 -13.48 3.01 -4.98
CA CYS A 426 -13.28 2.79 -3.56
C CYS A 426 -14.51 3.16 -2.74
N THR A 427 -14.64 2.52 -1.58
CA THR A 427 -15.52 2.99 -0.51
C THR A 427 -14.66 3.69 0.53
N VAL A 428 -14.88 4.98 0.82
CA VAL A 428 -14.18 5.74 1.86
C VAL A 428 -15.19 6.30 2.85
N ASP A 429 -15.23 5.80 4.08
CA ASP A 429 -16.32 6.14 5.00
C ASP A 429 -15.94 6.18 6.47
N ASN A 430 -16.82 6.79 7.26
CA ASN A 430 -16.78 6.87 8.71
C ASN A 430 -15.59 7.67 9.27
N PHE A 431 -14.93 8.52 8.49
CA PHE A 431 -13.91 9.45 9.00
C PHE A 431 -14.53 10.80 9.40
N GLU A 432 -13.82 11.61 10.19
CA GLU A 432 -14.16 13.03 10.26
C GLU A 432 -14.00 13.67 8.87
N ILE A 433 -12.85 13.45 8.22
CA ILE A 433 -12.62 13.95 6.86
C ILE A 433 -12.20 12.82 5.93
N SER A 434 -13.06 12.39 5.01
CA SER A 434 -12.72 11.27 4.13
C SER A 434 -11.64 11.60 3.11
N HIS A 435 -11.67 12.81 2.56
CA HIS A 435 -10.64 13.35 1.67
C HIS A 435 -10.23 14.74 2.13
N ASP A 436 -9.00 14.83 2.63
CA ASP A 436 -8.42 16.04 3.19
C ASP A 436 -7.24 16.48 2.33
N ILE A 437 -7.52 17.33 1.34
CA ILE A 437 -6.64 17.57 0.21
C ILE A 437 -6.06 18.98 0.28
N SER A 438 -4.73 19.07 0.24
CA SER A 438 -3.98 20.33 0.09
C SER A 438 -2.76 20.08 -0.78
N ASP A 439 -2.35 21.08 -1.56
CA ASP A 439 -1.10 21.06 -2.34
C ASP A 439 -0.98 19.83 -3.26
N CYS A 440 -1.91 19.72 -4.21
CA CYS A 440 -1.95 18.66 -5.22
C CYS A 440 -2.00 19.23 -6.64
N PHE A 441 -1.26 18.64 -7.57
CA PHE A 441 -1.29 19.07 -8.98
C PHE A 441 -2.34 18.32 -9.82
N VAL A 442 -2.62 17.06 -9.48
CA VAL A 442 -3.73 16.29 -10.05
C VAL A 442 -4.28 15.40 -8.96
N TYR A 443 -5.59 15.52 -8.70
CA TYR A 443 -6.30 14.66 -7.77
C TYR A 443 -7.62 14.22 -8.36
N GLN A 444 -7.77 12.91 -8.56
CA GLN A 444 -8.99 12.34 -9.14
C GLN A 444 -9.65 11.31 -8.23
N VAL A 445 -10.96 11.40 -8.13
CA VAL A 445 -11.81 10.33 -7.60
C VAL A 445 -12.76 9.91 -8.70
N ILE A 446 -12.87 8.60 -8.92
CA ILE A 446 -13.72 8.03 -9.97
C ILE A 446 -14.58 6.92 -9.36
N GLY A 447 -15.88 7.14 -9.32
CA GLY A 447 -16.86 6.20 -8.79
C GLY A 447 -16.72 5.89 -7.28
N GLY A 448 -17.52 4.93 -6.83
CA GLY A 448 -17.53 4.47 -5.43
C GLY A 448 -18.42 5.30 -4.49
N TYR A 449 -18.34 4.97 -3.20
CA TYR A 449 -19.12 5.60 -2.13
C TYR A 449 -18.17 6.31 -1.17
N HIS A 450 -18.42 7.58 -0.91
CA HIS A 450 -17.58 8.41 -0.05
C HIS A 450 -18.46 9.10 0.98
N GLY A 451 -18.30 8.75 2.26
CA GLY A 451 -19.14 9.23 3.35
C GLY A 451 -18.32 9.81 4.50
N VAL A 452 -18.99 10.25 5.55
CA VAL A 452 -18.36 10.72 6.80
C VAL A 452 -18.97 10.01 7.99
N ALA A 453 -18.28 10.05 9.12
CA ALA A 453 -18.83 9.60 10.39
C ALA A 453 -20.15 10.31 10.68
N GLY A 454 -21.24 9.55 10.80
CA GLY A 454 -22.59 10.12 11.01
C GLY A 454 -22.67 11.02 12.23
N ALA A 455 -21.91 10.71 13.29
CA ALA A 455 -21.83 11.52 14.51
C ALA A 455 -21.17 12.89 14.31
N LEU A 456 -20.32 13.06 13.28
CA LEU A 456 -19.59 14.29 12.98
C LEU A 456 -20.14 15.02 11.76
N ALA A 457 -20.99 14.38 10.97
CA ALA A 457 -21.48 14.88 9.70
C ALA A 457 -22.09 16.29 9.80
N ALA A 458 -22.77 16.61 10.92
CA ALA A 458 -23.40 17.91 11.15
C ALA A 458 -22.47 18.97 11.77
N THR A 459 -21.32 18.60 12.33
CA THR A 459 -20.42 19.49 13.07
C THR A 459 -19.13 19.74 12.29
N SER A 460 -18.12 18.89 12.45
CA SER A 460 -16.79 19.05 11.84
C SER A 460 -16.53 18.13 10.65
N GLY A 461 -17.45 17.20 10.37
CA GLY A 461 -17.26 16.19 9.33
C GLY A 461 -17.48 16.69 7.91
N TYR A 462 -16.58 16.31 6.99
CA TYR A 462 -16.62 16.61 5.55
C TYR A 462 -16.18 15.41 4.72
N VAL A 463 -16.91 15.08 3.64
CA VAL A 463 -16.49 14.02 2.72
C VAL A 463 -15.25 14.50 1.96
N PHE A 464 -15.37 15.66 1.31
CA PHE A 464 -14.26 16.34 0.65
C PHE A 464 -13.99 17.69 1.33
N GLN A 465 -12.73 17.88 1.71
CA GLN A 465 -12.21 19.16 2.15
C GLN A 465 -10.99 19.51 1.31
N PHE A 466 -11.18 20.45 0.38
CA PHE A 466 -10.08 21.04 -0.38
C PHE A 466 -9.59 22.27 0.38
N GLN A 467 -8.42 22.15 1.00
CA GLN A 467 -7.83 23.24 1.76
C GLN A 467 -7.22 24.29 0.83
N ALA A 468 -7.09 25.51 1.33
CA ALA A 468 -6.25 26.51 0.66
C ALA A 468 -4.82 25.96 0.55
N PRO A 469 -4.25 25.84 -0.67
CA PRO A 469 -2.90 25.36 -0.83
C PRO A 469 -1.91 26.30 -0.13
N THR A 470 -0.87 25.71 0.44
CA THR A 470 0.30 26.45 0.94
C THR A 470 1.26 26.82 -0.21
N THR A 471 1.01 26.26 -1.38
CA THR A 471 1.74 26.47 -2.63
C THR A 471 0.85 27.18 -3.67
N ASN A 472 1.43 27.57 -4.80
CA ASN A 472 0.63 28.11 -5.92
C ASN A 472 -0.09 27.00 -6.72
N LEU A 473 -0.05 25.75 -6.26
CA LEU A 473 -0.43 24.58 -7.04
C LEU A 473 -1.49 23.76 -6.29
N CYS A 474 -2.73 24.00 -6.70
CA CYS A 474 -3.87 23.12 -6.47
C CYS A 474 -4.61 23.03 -7.81
N GLU A 475 -4.11 22.16 -8.69
CA GLU A 475 -4.58 22.06 -10.07
C GLU A 475 -5.33 20.74 -10.29
N GLU A 476 -6.21 20.74 -11.29
CA GLU A 476 -6.91 19.57 -11.84
C GLU A 476 -7.50 18.61 -10.78
N ILE A 477 -8.50 19.11 -10.05
CA ILE A 477 -9.34 18.27 -9.18
C ILE A 477 -10.51 17.73 -10.00
N GLU A 478 -10.64 16.40 -10.14
CA GLU A 478 -11.79 15.78 -10.81
C GLU A 478 -12.50 14.77 -9.90
N LEU A 479 -13.80 15.00 -9.69
CA LEU A 479 -14.70 14.03 -9.05
C LEU A 479 -15.73 13.61 -10.10
N ALA A 480 -15.68 12.38 -10.60
CA ALA A 480 -16.55 11.93 -11.69
C ALA A 480 -16.86 10.43 -11.65
N GLY A 481 -17.57 9.91 -12.65
CA GLY A 481 -17.79 8.46 -12.82
C GLY A 481 -18.83 7.85 -11.88
N GLY A 482 -19.84 8.62 -11.49
CA GLY A 482 -20.97 8.12 -10.68
C GLY A 482 -20.67 8.01 -9.19
N ILE A 483 -19.85 8.92 -8.65
CA ILE A 483 -19.55 9.01 -7.21
C ILE A 483 -20.82 9.29 -6.41
N VAL A 484 -20.98 8.58 -5.29
CA VAL A 484 -21.95 8.91 -4.25
C VAL A 484 -21.23 9.57 -3.09
N VAL A 485 -21.71 10.75 -2.69
CA VAL A 485 -21.17 11.57 -1.60
C VAL A 485 -22.19 11.64 -0.48
N ALA A 486 -21.91 10.97 0.64
CA ALA A 486 -22.78 10.92 1.81
C ALA A 486 -22.31 11.90 2.90
N GLY A 487 -22.73 13.16 2.78
CA GLY A 487 -22.35 14.24 3.70
C GLY A 487 -21.99 15.54 2.99
N ARG A 488 -21.40 16.47 3.74
CA ARG A 488 -21.02 17.80 3.25
C ARG A 488 -19.62 17.82 2.64
N SER A 489 -19.37 18.74 1.72
CA SER A 489 -18.06 18.99 1.12
C SER A 489 -17.76 20.48 1.04
N ARG A 490 -16.48 20.85 0.99
CA ARG A 490 -16.08 22.25 0.92
C ARG A 490 -14.76 22.54 0.20
N PHE A 491 -14.70 23.76 -0.34
CA PHE A 491 -13.47 24.47 -0.69
C PHE A 491 -13.21 25.52 0.38
N VAL A 492 -12.11 25.38 1.11
CA VAL A 492 -11.79 26.22 2.28
C VAL A 492 -11.34 27.61 1.83
N ALA A 493 -11.64 28.62 2.63
CA ALA A 493 -11.29 30.01 2.34
C ALA A 493 -9.77 30.21 2.24
N SER A 494 -9.34 31.12 1.37
CA SER A 494 -7.95 31.57 1.28
C SER A 494 -7.84 33.07 1.45
N ALA A 495 -6.80 33.54 2.14
CA ALA A 495 -6.53 34.97 2.30
C ALA A 495 -6.04 35.62 0.99
N SER A 496 -5.28 34.90 0.17
CA SER A 496 -4.68 35.40 -1.09
C SER A 496 -5.51 35.09 -2.34
N GLY A 497 -6.61 34.34 -2.19
CA GLY A 497 -7.37 33.80 -3.30
C GLY A 497 -6.72 32.57 -3.93
N VAL A 498 -7.53 31.61 -4.35
CA VAL A 498 -7.09 30.31 -4.88
C VAL A 498 -7.90 29.96 -6.11
N ALA A 499 -7.22 29.53 -7.17
CA ALA A 499 -7.84 28.82 -8.28
C ALA A 499 -7.71 27.32 -8.01
N TYR A 500 -8.84 26.64 -7.87
CA TYR A 500 -8.85 25.20 -7.55
C TYR A 500 -8.88 24.32 -8.79
N HIS A 501 -9.21 24.87 -9.97
CA HIS A 501 -9.33 24.15 -11.24
C HIS A 501 -10.11 22.83 -11.09
N ALA A 502 -11.25 22.92 -10.41
CA ALA A 502 -12.01 21.76 -9.96
C ALA A 502 -13.19 21.48 -10.88
N LYS A 503 -13.42 20.20 -11.18
CA LYS A 503 -14.57 19.71 -11.92
C LYS A 503 -15.25 18.60 -11.11
N ILE A 504 -16.47 18.87 -10.69
CA ILE A 504 -17.21 18.06 -9.72
C ILE A 504 -18.51 17.58 -10.37
N ASP A 505 -18.68 16.27 -10.50
CA ASP A 505 -19.90 15.63 -10.99
C ASP A 505 -20.29 14.45 -10.08
N VAL A 506 -21.23 14.69 -9.17
CA VAL A 506 -21.50 13.78 -8.04
C VAL A 506 -22.99 13.66 -7.68
N HIS A 507 -23.33 12.55 -7.02
CA HIS A 507 -24.62 12.36 -6.37
C HIS A 507 -24.45 12.53 -4.84
N ASN A 508 -24.90 13.67 -4.32
CA ASN A 508 -24.93 13.95 -2.88
C ASN A 508 -26.19 13.39 -2.21
N ILE A 509 -25.99 12.69 -1.10
CA ILE A 509 -27.06 12.18 -0.24
C ILE A 509 -26.77 12.49 1.24
N ASN A 510 -27.81 12.49 2.07
CA ASN A 510 -27.70 12.57 3.53
C ASN A 510 -26.80 13.73 4.01
N THR A 511 -27.09 14.94 3.54
CA THR A 511 -26.28 16.14 3.81
C THR A 511 -26.90 16.96 4.96
N PRO A 512 -26.36 16.88 6.18
CA PRO A 512 -26.76 17.79 7.24
C PRO A 512 -26.17 19.19 6.97
N GLY A 513 -26.96 20.14 6.47
CA GLY A 513 -26.50 21.47 6.07
C GLY A 513 -26.08 21.57 4.60
N THR A 514 -25.09 22.43 4.29
CA THR A 514 -24.68 22.72 2.91
C THR A 514 -23.97 21.53 2.27
N ALA A 515 -24.48 21.01 1.15
CA ALA A 515 -23.85 19.88 0.46
C ALA A 515 -22.49 20.25 -0.13
N TRP A 516 -22.39 21.41 -0.79
CA TRP A 516 -21.13 21.97 -1.29
C TRP A 516 -20.95 23.43 -0.91
N ALA A 517 -20.01 23.70 -0.02
CA ALA A 517 -19.63 25.06 0.38
C ALA A 517 -18.38 25.52 -0.37
N ILE A 518 -18.47 26.64 -1.06
CA ILE A 518 -17.35 27.34 -1.69
C ILE A 518 -17.09 28.57 -0.81
N GLU A 519 -16.08 28.50 0.05
CA GLU A 519 -15.77 29.58 0.98
C GLU A 519 -15.04 30.76 0.27
N ASN A 520 -14.78 31.86 0.98
CA ASN A 520 -14.33 33.11 0.37
C ASN A 520 -13.04 32.98 -0.47
N ASN A 521 -12.98 33.77 -1.56
CA ASN A 521 -11.84 33.91 -2.47
C ASN A 521 -11.45 32.63 -3.25
N ALA A 522 -12.33 31.64 -3.36
CA ALA A 522 -12.14 30.49 -4.26
C ALA A 522 -12.54 30.81 -5.71
N SER A 523 -11.86 30.22 -6.69
CA SER A 523 -12.16 30.40 -8.11
C SER A 523 -11.86 29.16 -8.98
N ASP A 524 -12.33 29.18 -10.23
CA ASP A 524 -12.18 28.09 -11.22
C ASP A 524 -12.76 26.76 -10.72
N ILE A 525 -14.03 26.78 -10.34
CA ILE A 525 -14.76 25.60 -9.87
C ILE A 525 -15.97 25.38 -10.76
N ASP A 526 -16.03 24.23 -11.40
CA ASP A 526 -17.19 23.72 -12.11
C ASP A 526 -17.83 22.59 -11.29
N ILE A 527 -19.08 22.78 -10.89
CA ILE A 527 -19.80 21.85 -10.03
C ILE A 527 -21.18 21.52 -10.59
N ASN A 528 -21.43 20.22 -10.71
CA ASN A 528 -22.71 19.61 -11.05
C ASN A 528 -23.08 18.59 -9.96
N VAL A 529 -24.25 18.76 -9.35
CA VAL A 529 -24.69 17.89 -8.25
C VAL A 529 -26.11 17.39 -8.46
N ILE A 530 -26.33 16.11 -8.20
CA ILE A 530 -27.67 15.61 -7.86
C ILE A 530 -27.69 15.53 -6.34
N ALA A 531 -28.51 16.32 -5.66
CA ALA A 531 -28.51 16.41 -4.21
C ALA A 531 -29.87 15.99 -3.64
N LYS A 532 -29.86 15.02 -2.71
CA LYS A 532 -31.07 14.49 -2.07
C LYS A 532 -30.90 14.37 -0.56
N ASN A 533 -32.02 14.29 0.17
CA ASN A 533 -32.05 14.07 1.61
C ASN A 533 -31.20 15.09 2.41
N GLY A 534 -31.33 16.37 2.08
CA GLY A 534 -30.89 17.46 2.94
C GLY A 534 -31.64 17.46 4.28
N SER A 535 -30.97 17.94 5.33
CA SER A 535 -31.63 18.17 6.62
C SER A 535 -31.21 19.52 7.21
N GLY A 536 -32.10 20.11 8.02
CA GLY A 536 -31.91 21.45 8.57
C GLY A 536 -31.98 22.54 7.50
N THR A 537 -31.09 23.54 7.59
CA THR A 537 -30.97 24.64 6.61
C THR A 537 -30.07 24.24 5.43
N ALA A 538 -30.35 23.10 4.82
CA ALA A 538 -29.51 22.54 3.76
C ALA A 538 -29.56 23.39 2.48
N ILE A 539 -28.39 23.72 1.95
CA ILE A 539 -28.22 24.38 0.65
C ILE A 539 -27.44 23.43 -0.25
N GLY A 540 -27.86 23.27 -1.50
CA GLY A 540 -27.18 22.40 -2.46
C GLY A 540 -25.75 22.86 -2.74
N ILE A 541 -25.62 24.05 -3.34
CA ILE A 541 -24.33 24.69 -3.62
C ILE A 541 -24.37 26.11 -3.04
N LEU A 542 -23.42 26.44 -2.17
CA LEU A 542 -23.28 27.75 -1.56
C LEU A 542 -21.92 28.37 -1.91
N GLY A 543 -21.92 29.42 -2.73
CA GLY A 543 -20.77 30.31 -2.90
C GLY A 543 -20.81 31.45 -1.90
N SER A 544 -19.71 31.65 -1.17
CA SER A 544 -19.49 32.79 -0.27
C SER A 544 -18.98 34.01 -1.05
N ASN A 545 -18.65 35.12 -0.37
CA ASN A 545 -18.21 36.35 -1.04
C ASN A 545 -16.89 36.17 -1.83
N ASN A 546 -16.62 37.04 -2.80
CA ASN A 546 -15.38 37.09 -3.59
C ASN A 546 -15.05 35.81 -4.40
N ASN A 547 -15.99 34.88 -4.59
CA ASN A 547 -15.75 33.76 -5.51
C ASN A 547 -15.79 34.20 -6.98
N ALA A 548 -14.91 33.68 -7.83
CA ALA A 548 -14.86 34.02 -9.25
C ALA A 548 -14.83 32.78 -10.14
N ARG A 549 -15.34 32.86 -11.38
CA ARG A 549 -15.32 31.76 -12.36
C ARG A 549 -15.91 30.46 -11.79
N ILE A 550 -17.05 30.59 -11.12
CA ILE A 550 -17.80 29.45 -10.57
C ILE A 550 -18.89 29.06 -11.56
N THR A 551 -18.93 27.80 -11.99
CA THR A 551 -20.04 27.25 -12.76
C THR A 551 -20.81 26.27 -11.87
N ALA A 552 -22.08 26.54 -11.60
CA ALA A 552 -22.90 25.73 -10.72
C ALA A 552 -24.15 25.18 -11.43
N ARG A 553 -24.38 23.88 -11.31
CA ARG A 553 -25.49 23.13 -11.91
C ARG A 553 -26.01 22.09 -10.92
N GLY A 554 -27.28 21.71 -11.04
CA GLY A 554 -27.73 20.57 -10.26
C GLY A 554 -29.22 20.26 -10.23
N LYS A 555 -29.54 19.14 -9.59
CA LYS A 555 -30.90 18.69 -9.30
C LYS A 555 -31.09 18.52 -7.80
N PHE A 556 -32.10 19.17 -7.23
CA PHE A 556 -32.34 19.21 -5.78
C PHE A 556 -33.74 18.68 -5.46
N ASP A 557 -33.90 17.95 -4.36
CA ASP A 557 -35.24 17.57 -3.89
C ASP A 557 -35.83 18.60 -2.91
N SER A 558 -37.02 18.32 -2.41
CA SER A 558 -37.76 19.19 -1.49
C SER A 558 -37.22 19.23 -0.07
N THR A 559 -36.14 18.53 0.23
CA THR A 559 -35.50 18.57 1.55
C THR A 559 -34.47 19.70 1.68
N TYR A 560 -34.09 20.33 0.56
CA TYR A 560 -33.19 21.47 0.55
C TYR A 560 -33.95 22.79 0.70
N THR A 561 -33.41 23.69 1.53
CA THR A 561 -33.92 25.06 1.68
C THR A 561 -33.67 25.86 0.40
N ASN A 562 -32.48 25.72 -0.19
CA ASN A 562 -32.14 26.33 -1.47
C ASN A 562 -31.31 25.39 -2.35
N GLY A 563 -31.43 25.54 -3.67
CA GLY A 563 -30.62 24.81 -4.63
C GLY A 563 -29.21 25.38 -4.72
N ILE A 564 -29.06 26.46 -5.49
CA ILE A 564 -27.79 27.15 -5.73
C ILE A 564 -27.87 28.58 -5.21
N VAL A 565 -26.92 28.95 -4.35
CA VAL A 565 -26.84 30.29 -3.76
C VAL A 565 -25.42 30.85 -3.91
N LEU A 566 -25.26 31.99 -4.60
CA LEU A 566 -23.98 32.69 -4.71
C LEU A 566 -24.06 34.05 -3.97
N ASN A 567 -23.57 34.10 -2.74
CA ASN A 567 -23.76 35.20 -1.79
C ASN A 567 -22.68 36.27 -1.82
N GLY A 568 -23.01 37.49 -1.39
CA GLY A 568 -22.06 38.60 -1.25
C GLY A 568 -21.81 39.36 -2.55
N PRO A 569 -21.43 40.65 -2.48
CA PRO A 569 -21.47 41.58 -3.62
C PRO A 569 -20.32 41.41 -4.63
N ASN A 570 -19.27 40.67 -4.29
CA ASN A 570 -18.05 40.62 -5.08
C ASN A 570 -17.84 39.25 -5.70
N GLY A 571 -17.23 39.20 -6.88
CA GLY A 571 -16.93 37.96 -7.59
C GLY A 571 -17.34 38.05 -9.05
N ALA A 572 -16.47 37.61 -9.94
CA ALA A 572 -16.62 37.80 -11.39
C ALA A 572 -16.77 36.48 -12.13
N GLY A 573 -17.49 36.48 -13.25
CA GLY A 573 -17.60 35.34 -14.17
C GLY A 573 -18.31 34.11 -13.60
N CYS A 574 -19.24 34.29 -12.66
CA CYS A 574 -20.02 33.17 -12.13
C CYS A 574 -21.22 32.85 -13.03
N VAL A 575 -21.47 31.56 -13.24
CA VAL A 575 -22.53 31.00 -14.07
C VAL A 575 -23.38 30.04 -13.24
N ILE A 576 -24.69 30.20 -13.31
CA ILE A 576 -25.66 29.22 -12.82
C ILE A 576 -26.30 28.60 -14.07
N GLY A 577 -25.95 27.35 -14.32
CA GLY A 577 -26.45 26.59 -15.47
C GLY A 577 -27.79 25.91 -15.17
N PRO A 578 -28.13 24.84 -15.91
CA PRO A 578 -29.37 24.11 -15.71
C PRO A 578 -29.54 23.65 -14.27
N VAL A 579 -30.68 24.02 -13.70
CA VAL A 579 -31.09 23.65 -12.33
C VAL A 579 -32.53 23.16 -12.35
N SER A 580 -32.81 22.10 -11.60
CA SER A 580 -34.16 21.54 -11.48
C SER A 580 -34.41 21.03 -10.05
N GLY A 581 -35.66 20.93 -9.63
CA GLY A 581 -35.99 20.46 -8.29
C GLY A 581 -37.18 21.15 -7.64
N ASP A 582 -37.51 20.68 -6.43
CA ASP A 582 -38.67 21.13 -5.65
C ASP A 582 -38.25 21.72 -4.29
N THR A 583 -37.17 22.51 -4.24
CA THR A 583 -36.63 23.10 -2.99
C THR A 583 -37.63 24.00 -2.26
N ILE A 584 -37.53 24.09 -0.93
CA ILE A 584 -38.50 24.81 -0.07
C ILE A 584 -38.48 26.33 -0.25
N GLY A 585 -37.29 26.95 -0.26
CA GLY A 585 -37.12 28.40 -0.31
C GLY A 585 -36.92 28.96 -1.71
N GLY A 586 -36.11 28.29 -2.54
CA GLY A 586 -35.92 28.65 -3.95
C GLY A 586 -34.71 28.00 -4.60
N LEU A 587 -34.83 27.69 -5.89
CA LEU A 587 -33.79 26.98 -6.65
C LEU A 587 -32.51 27.80 -6.86
N VAL A 588 -32.65 29.11 -7.02
CA VAL A 588 -31.54 30.02 -7.30
C VAL A 588 -31.63 31.26 -6.41
N GLY A 589 -30.49 31.65 -5.83
CA GLY A 589 -30.28 32.92 -5.15
C GLY A 589 -28.91 33.51 -5.50
N ALA A 590 -28.85 34.83 -5.73
CA ALA A 590 -27.59 35.50 -6.01
C ALA A 590 -27.55 36.88 -5.35
N GLY A 591 -26.50 37.14 -4.56
CA GLY A 591 -26.18 38.45 -3.98
C GLY A 591 -25.24 39.29 -4.85
N ARG A 592 -24.97 38.86 -6.09
CA ARG A 592 -24.03 39.45 -7.06
C ARG A 592 -24.51 39.21 -8.50
N PRO A 593 -23.88 39.85 -9.51
CA PRO A 593 -24.08 39.48 -10.90
C PRO A 593 -23.72 38.01 -11.16
N VAL A 594 -24.65 37.25 -11.74
CA VAL A 594 -24.45 35.87 -12.19
C VAL A 594 -25.07 35.68 -13.57
N LEU A 595 -24.41 34.92 -14.43
CA LEU A 595 -24.96 34.51 -15.73
C LEU A 595 -25.88 33.32 -15.51
N LEU A 596 -27.15 33.46 -15.89
CA LEU A 596 -28.11 32.37 -15.85
C LEU A 596 -28.15 31.72 -17.24
N VAL A 597 -28.05 30.39 -17.31
CA VAL A 597 -28.12 29.64 -18.57
C VAL A 597 -29.01 28.42 -18.40
N GLY A 598 -30.14 28.36 -19.11
CA GLY A 598 -31.07 27.24 -19.06
C GLY A 598 -31.76 27.06 -17.71
N VAL A 599 -31.96 28.15 -16.95
CA VAL A 599 -32.60 28.13 -15.62
C VAL A 599 -34.13 28.28 -15.77
N PRO A 600 -34.96 27.38 -15.21
CA PRO A 600 -36.41 27.51 -15.27
C PRO A 600 -36.95 28.75 -14.54
N VAL A 601 -37.89 29.49 -15.14
CA VAL A 601 -38.48 30.75 -14.62
C VAL A 601 -39.55 30.51 -13.52
N GLY A 602 -39.70 29.29 -13.02
CA GLY A 602 -40.89 28.86 -12.28
C GLY A 602 -41.10 29.44 -10.86
N GLY A 603 -40.15 30.21 -10.30
CA GLY A 603 -40.22 30.72 -8.93
C GLY A 603 -40.02 32.23 -8.81
N THR A 604 -40.61 32.85 -7.77
CA THR A 604 -40.50 34.29 -7.47
C THR A 604 -39.05 34.75 -7.26
N SER A 605 -38.16 33.88 -6.77
CA SER A 605 -36.73 34.16 -6.62
C SER A 605 -36.00 34.33 -7.97
N VAL A 606 -36.34 33.50 -8.96
CA VAL A 606 -35.74 33.55 -10.30
C VAL A 606 -36.31 34.74 -11.10
N ALA A 607 -37.60 35.05 -10.93
CA ALA A 607 -38.23 36.18 -11.60
C ALA A 607 -37.55 37.53 -11.29
N ASN A 608 -37.13 37.75 -10.03
CA ASN A 608 -36.42 38.96 -9.61
C ASN A 608 -34.98 39.04 -10.12
N LEU A 609 -34.38 37.92 -10.52
CA LEU A 609 -33.04 37.86 -11.10
C LEU A 609 -33.06 38.09 -12.62
N ILE A 610 -34.19 37.80 -13.27
CA ILE A 610 -34.37 37.91 -14.72
C ILE A 610 -34.98 39.26 -15.11
N ARG A 611 -35.76 39.90 -14.22
CA ARG A 611 -36.45 41.16 -14.52
C ARG A 611 -36.19 42.23 -13.48
N ALA A 612 -35.83 43.43 -13.94
CA ALA A 612 -36.00 44.66 -13.18
C ALA A 612 -36.92 45.60 -13.92
N VAL A 613 -37.71 46.35 -13.16
CA VAL A 613 -38.54 47.42 -13.68
C VAL A 613 -38.35 48.63 -12.77
N SER A 614 -38.36 49.83 -13.33
CA SER A 614 -38.34 51.09 -12.58
C SER A 614 -39.46 51.07 -11.54
N ALA A 615 -39.16 51.54 -10.33
CA ALA A 615 -40.15 51.59 -9.26
C ALA A 615 -41.33 52.48 -9.66
N SER A 616 -42.52 51.87 -9.85
CA SER A 616 -43.83 52.53 -10.04
C SER A 616 -43.94 53.47 -11.27
N ASN A 617 -45.19 53.78 -11.66
CA ASN A 617 -45.55 54.58 -12.84
C ASN A 617 -44.68 55.85 -12.98
N ILE A 618 -43.83 55.88 -13.99
CA ILE A 618 -43.13 57.09 -14.40
C ILE A 618 -44.20 58.06 -14.91
N ASN A 619 -44.44 59.18 -14.23
CA ASN A 619 -45.42 60.19 -14.65
C ASN A 619 -44.87 61.58 -14.31
N GLY A 620 -44.96 62.51 -15.26
CA GLY A 620 -44.54 63.89 -15.08
C GLY A 620 -44.16 64.55 -16.39
N THR A 621 -43.80 65.83 -16.31
CA THR A 621 -43.25 66.59 -17.43
C THR A 621 -41.74 66.74 -17.26
N PHE A 622 -40.99 66.29 -18.25
CA PHE A 622 -39.53 66.23 -18.23
C PHE A 622 -38.96 67.21 -19.25
N ALA A 623 -38.22 68.21 -18.77
CA ALA A 623 -37.50 69.13 -19.64
C ALA A 623 -36.44 68.40 -20.48
N VAL A 624 -35.97 69.03 -21.56
CA VAL A 624 -34.82 68.51 -22.32
C VAL A 624 -33.61 68.40 -21.40
N GLY A 625 -32.92 67.26 -21.46
CA GLY A 625 -31.81 66.87 -20.58
C GLY A 625 -32.25 66.17 -19.29
N ALA A 626 -33.54 66.15 -18.94
CA ALA A 626 -34.01 65.51 -17.71
C ALA A 626 -34.13 63.98 -17.86
N THR A 627 -33.81 63.26 -16.78
CA THR A 627 -34.05 61.82 -16.66
C THR A 627 -35.54 61.54 -16.54
N ILE A 628 -36.08 60.80 -17.50
CA ILE A 628 -37.46 60.34 -17.52
C ILE A 628 -37.65 59.21 -16.50
N GLY A 629 -36.75 58.24 -16.51
CA GLY A 629 -36.75 57.17 -15.52
C GLY A 629 -35.45 56.40 -15.54
N SER A 630 -35.27 55.57 -14.52
CA SER A 630 -34.05 54.80 -14.35
C SER A 630 -34.28 53.45 -13.68
N VAL A 631 -33.38 52.52 -13.96
CA VAL A 631 -33.38 51.17 -13.40
C VAL A 631 -31.96 50.84 -12.97
N ALA A 632 -31.77 50.59 -11.67
CA ALA A 632 -30.51 50.07 -11.16
C ALA A 632 -30.46 48.55 -11.37
N TRP A 633 -29.37 48.05 -11.94
CA TRP A 633 -29.22 46.62 -12.21
C TRP A 633 -27.77 46.17 -12.11
N ALA A 634 -27.61 44.91 -11.70
CA ALA A 634 -26.37 44.19 -11.68
C ALA A 634 -26.35 43.23 -12.88
N PHE A 635 -25.34 43.36 -13.74
CA PHE A 635 -25.22 42.59 -14.98
C PHE A 635 -23.87 41.87 -15.04
N CYS A 636 -23.86 40.72 -15.70
CA CYS A 636 -22.68 39.89 -15.84
C CYS A 636 -22.13 39.90 -17.27
N LYS A 637 -20.85 39.59 -17.42
CA LYS A 637 -20.19 39.43 -18.72
C LYS A 637 -20.86 38.31 -19.51
N GLY A 638 -21.19 38.61 -20.76
CA GLY A 638 -21.88 37.66 -21.64
C GLY A 638 -23.41 37.66 -21.49
N GLU A 639 -23.96 38.36 -20.50
CA GLU A 639 -25.41 38.55 -20.37
C GLU A 639 -25.98 39.20 -21.63
N ARG A 640 -27.16 38.74 -22.03
CA ARG A 640 -27.98 39.33 -23.09
C ARG A 640 -29.39 39.52 -22.58
N GLY A 641 -30.13 40.40 -23.23
CA GLY A 641 -31.53 40.61 -22.93
C GLY A 641 -32.10 41.83 -23.64
N ASP A 642 -33.28 42.23 -23.20
CA ASP A 642 -34.00 43.38 -23.72
C ASP A 642 -34.12 44.47 -22.65
N ILE A 643 -33.86 45.72 -23.07
CA ILE A 643 -34.39 46.90 -22.38
C ILE A 643 -35.80 47.14 -22.91
N ILE A 644 -36.78 47.14 -22.03
CA ILE A 644 -38.19 47.38 -22.36
C ILE A 644 -38.53 48.81 -21.96
N ILE A 645 -38.91 49.64 -22.93
CA ILE A 645 -39.35 51.01 -22.70
C ILE A 645 -40.82 51.08 -23.08
N ASN A 646 -41.67 51.45 -22.13
CA ASN A 646 -43.09 51.71 -22.33
C ASN A 646 -43.40 53.11 -21.81
N LEU A 647 -43.47 54.11 -22.71
CA LEU A 647 -43.69 55.51 -22.35
C LEU A 647 -44.88 56.06 -23.15
N PRO A 648 -46.09 56.07 -22.59
CA PRO A 648 -47.18 56.87 -23.14
C PRO A 648 -46.84 58.35 -22.95
N TYR A 649 -46.82 59.13 -24.02
CA TYR A 649 -46.29 60.49 -24.01
C TYR A 649 -47.21 61.52 -24.70
N SER A 650 -47.03 62.78 -24.35
CA SER A 650 -47.63 63.95 -25.00
C SER A 650 -46.72 65.18 -24.91
N GLY A 651 -46.99 66.19 -25.72
CA GLY A 651 -46.19 67.43 -25.75
C GLY A 651 -44.87 67.32 -26.53
N ALA A 652 -44.65 66.20 -27.21
CA ALA A 652 -43.46 65.97 -28.03
C ALA A 652 -43.41 66.88 -29.27
N ASN A 653 -42.22 67.21 -29.74
CA ASN A 653 -42.03 67.75 -31.08
C ASN A 653 -42.08 66.62 -32.12
N ALA A 654 -43.10 66.60 -32.97
CA ALA A 654 -43.30 65.51 -33.94
C ALA A 654 -42.11 65.30 -34.92
N ALA A 655 -41.32 66.33 -35.20
CA ALA A 655 -40.19 66.24 -36.12
C ALA A 655 -38.86 65.88 -35.43
N THR A 656 -38.66 66.33 -34.18
CA THR A 656 -37.32 66.30 -33.55
C THR A 656 -37.29 65.68 -32.15
N GLN A 657 -38.41 65.21 -31.60
CA GLN A 657 -38.40 64.65 -30.24
C GLN A 657 -37.60 63.35 -30.19
N GLY A 658 -36.55 63.36 -29.37
CA GLY A 658 -35.71 62.19 -29.12
C GLY A 658 -35.61 61.88 -27.63
N ILE A 659 -35.62 60.60 -27.30
CA ILE A 659 -35.19 60.10 -25.99
C ILE A 659 -33.88 59.32 -26.17
N GLN A 660 -33.05 59.31 -25.13
CA GLN A 660 -31.79 58.57 -25.15
C GLN A 660 -31.71 57.61 -23.98
N ILE A 661 -31.29 56.39 -24.27
CA ILE A 661 -30.90 55.37 -23.32
C ILE A 661 -29.43 55.59 -22.96
N ILE A 662 -29.14 55.77 -21.68
CA ILE A 662 -27.80 55.84 -21.13
C ILE A 662 -27.50 54.50 -20.46
N PRO A 663 -26.82 53.56 -21.15
CA PRO A 663 -26.42 52.30 -20.55
C PRO A 663 -25.31 52.50 -19.51
N PRO A 664 -25.27 51.68 -18.44
CA PRO A 664 -24.14 51.65 -17.53
C PRO A 664 -22.87 51.12 -18.22
N THR A 665 -21.70 51.44 -17.69
CA THR A 665 -20.40 50.98 -18.21
C THR A 665 -20.37 49.46 -18.36
N GLY A 666 -20.01 48.97 -19.56
CA GLY A 666 -19.92 47.54 -19.86
C GLY A 666 -21.15 46.96 -20.57
N MET A 667 -22.29 47.67 -20.57
CA MET A 667 -23.48 47.32 -21.36
C MET A 667 -23.43 47.97 -22.75
N VAL A 668 -23.64 47.18 -23.79
CA VAL A 668 -23.63 47.62 -25.20
C VAL A 668 -25.02 47.39 -25.79
N LEU A 669 -25.57 48.43 -26.44
CA LEU A 669 -26.87 48.38 -27.11
C LEU A 669 -26.70 48.07 -28.59
N GLU A 670 -27.60 47.27 -29.13
CA GLU A 670 -27.64 46.96 -30.56
C GLU A 670 -28.57 47.94 -31.28
N SER A 671 -28.26 48.36 -32.51
CA SER A 671 -29.14 49.24 -33.29
C SER A 671 -30.24 48.44 -33.99
N GLY A 672 -31.42 49.03 -34.20
CA GLY A 672 -32.53 48.33 -34.82
C GLY A 672 -33.61 49.26 -35.40
N SER A 673 -34.74 48.68 -35.78
CA SER A 673 -35.83 49.44 -36.40
C SER A 673 -36.56 50.30 -35.36
N GLY A 674 -36.33 51.61 -35.38
CA GLY A 674 -36.94 52.57 -34.45
C GLY A 674 -35.98 53.13 -33.39
N TRP A 675 -34.71 52.70 -33.38
CA TRP A 675 -33.67 53.27 -32.53
C TRP A 675 -32.29 53.16 -33.18
N ALA A 676 -31.46 54.19 -33.03
CA ALA A 676 -30.10 54.22 -33.55
C ALA A 676 -29.12 54.34 -32.37
N ALA A 677 -28.34 53.27 -32.14
CA ALA A 677 -27.49 53.12 -30.97
C ALA A 677 -28.28 53.34 -29.65
N THR A 678 -28.09 54.50 -29.02
CA THR A 678 -28.76 54.87 -27.76
C THR A 678 -30.04 55.68 -27.94
N ASN A 679 -30.36 56.15 -29.15
CA ASN A 679 -31.39 57.17 -29.35
C ASN A 679 -32.66 56.60 -29.98
N ILE A 680 -33.82 57.04 -29.50
CA ILE A 680 -35.15 56.69 -30.02
C ILE A 680 -35.86 57.99 -30.39
N TYR A 681 -36.42 58.08 -31.59
CA TYR A 681 -37.18 59.25 -32.06
C TYR A 681 -38.68 58.95 -32.05
N LEU A 682 -39.49 59.86 -31.49
CA LEU A 682 -40.90 59.60 -31.21
C LEU A 682 -41.83 59.80 -32.42
N GLY A 683 -41.48 60.71 -33.34
CA GLY A 683 -42.17 60.91 -34.64
C GLY A 683 -43.60 61.49 -34.58
N ALA A 684 -44.16 61.73 -33.39
CA ALA A 684 -45.49 62.31 -33.20
C ALA A 684 -45.52 63.24 -31.97
N ALA A 685 -46.53 64.11 -31.88
CA ALA A 685 -46.69 65.03 -30.75
C ALA A 685 -47.25 64.36 -29.47
N SER A 686 -47.95 63.24 -29.64
CA SER A 686 -48.43 62.37 -28.57
C SER A 686 -48.55 60.94 -29.10
N GLY A 687 -48.48 59.95 -28.21
CA GLY A 687 -48.55 58.55 -28.59
C GLY A 687 -48.01 57.61 -27.52
N LEU A 688 -47.65 56.41 -27.94
CA LEU A 688 -47.00 55.40 -27.11
C LEU A 688 -45.63 55.07 -27.69
N CYS A 689 -44.58 55.26 -26.91
CA CYS A 689 -43.27 54.71 -27.24
C CYS A 689 -43.16 53.34 -26.58
N PHE A 690 -43.35 52.28 -27.35
CA PHE A 690 -43.07 50.92 -26.93
C PHE A 690 -41.92 50.37 -27.75
N VAL A 691 -40.76 50.16 -27.12
CA VAL A 691 -39.58 49.64 -27.80
C VAL A 691 -38.90 48.58 -26.94
N ARG A 692 -38.32 47.58 -27.59
CA ARG A 692 -37.40 46.61 -26.99
C ARG A 692 -36.04 46.80 -27.62
N VAL A 693 -35.05 47.19 -26.83
CA VAL A 693 -33.68 47.39 -27.28
C VAL A 693 -32.82 46.23 -26.77
N PRO A 694 -32.31 45.36 -27.66
CA PRO A 694 -31.40 44.30 -27.26
C PRO A 694 -30.12 44.88 -26.68
N TYR A 695 -29.62 44.26 -25.62
CA TYR A 695 -28.32 44.58 -25.03
C TYR A 695 -27.44 43.34 -24.92
N ARG A 696 -26.13 43.58 -24.86
CA ARG A 696 -25.13 42.59 -24.42
C ARG A 696 -24.14 43.22 -23.45
N CYS A 697 -23.70 42.45 -22.47
CA CYS A 697 -22.73 42.91 -21.49
C CYS A 697 -21.34 42.35 -21.77
N THR A 698 -20.33 43.22 -21.75
CA THR A 698 -18.93 42.91 -22.09
C THR A 698 -18.05 42.70 -20.85
N SER A 699 -18.52 43.12 -19.68
CA SER A 699 -17.88 42.96 -18.38
C SER A 699 -18.94 42.78 -17.29
N ASP A 700 -18.55 42.21 -16.14
CA ASP A 700 -19.38 42.26 -14.94
C ASP A 700 -19.45 43.70 -14.43
N GLY A 701 -20.60 44.10 -13.89
CA GLY A 701 -20.78 45.44 -13.38
C GLY A 701 -22.12 45.68 -12.71
N GLY A 702 -22.28 46.88 -12.20
CA GLY A 702 -23.52 47.40 -11.67
C GLY A 702 -23.63 48.87 -12.00
N GLY A 703 -24.85 49.32 -12.24
CA GLY A 703 -25.08 50.72 -12.52
C GLY A 703 -26.54 51.02 -12.81
N THR A 704 -26.79 52.27 -13.13
CA THR A 704 -28.14 52.77 -13.41
C THR A 704 -28.31 52.94 -14.92
N LEU A 705 -29.18 52.12 -15.50
CA LEU A 705 -29.73 52.40 -16.83
C LEU A 705 -30.66 53.60 -16.70
N SER A 706 -30.46 54.63 -17.51
CA SER A 706 -31.32 55.83 -17.50
C SER A 706 -31.90 56.10 -18.87
N VAL A 707 -33.15 56.57 -18.92
CA VAL A 707 -33.73 57.14 -20.15
C VAL A 707 -33.90 58.63 -19.92
N ILE A 708 -33.33 59.46 -20.81
CA ILE A 708 -33.40 60.91 -20.73
C ILE A 708 -34.22 61.48 -21.89
N ASN A 709 -34.85 62.63 -21.66
CA ASN A 709 -35.40 63.43 -22.73
C ASN A 709 -34.24 64.14 -23.46
N LEU A 710 -33.79 63.61 -24.60
CA LEU A 710 -32.57 64.08 -25.26
C LEU A 710 -32.75 65.44 -25.96
N ALA A 711 -33.85 65.61 -26.69
CA ALA A 711 -34.06 66.75 -27.57
C ALA A 711 -35.54 66.98 -27.89
N GLY A 712 -35.88 68.20 -28.32
CA GLY A 712 -37.24 68.61 -28.68
C GLY A 712 -37.88 69.51 -27.63
N ASN A 713 -39.10 69.19 -27.23
CA ASN A 713 -39.86 69.90 -26.21
C ASN A 713 -39.73 69.21 -24.84
N SER A 714 -40.25 69.86 -23.80
CA SER A 714 -40.58 69.18 -22.55
C SER A 714 -41.61 68.07 -22.82
N LEU A 715 -41.28 66.85 -22.43
CA LEU A 715 -42.06 65.65 -22.72
C LEU A 715 -42.91 65.29 -21.50
N THR A 716 -44.23 65.22 -21.66
CA THR A 716 -45.13 64.75 -20.60
C THR A 716 -45.34 63.26 -20.75
N ILE A 717 -44.96 62.50 -19.73
CA ILE A 717 -45.16 61.05 -19.64
C ILE A 717 -46.40 60.78 -18.80
N ASN A 718 -47.33 60.00 -19.34
CA ASN A 718 -48.61 59.70 -18.69
C ASN A 718 -48.51 58.44 -17.80
N ASN A 719 -49.57 58.16 -17.03
CA ASN A 719 -49.67 56.96 -16.19
C ASN A 719 -49.37 55.66 -16.97
N GLN A 720 -48.93 54.63 -16.25
CA GLN A 720 -48.55 53.30 -16.77
C GLN A 720 -47.23 53.24 -17.54
N ALA A 721 -46.44 54.33 -17.52
CA ALA A 721 -45.11 54.30 -18.10
C ALA A 721 -44.12 53.55 -17.20
N TYR A 722 -43.26 52.75 -17.81
CA TYR A 722 -42.19 52.03 -17.12
C TYR A 722 -40.98 51.81 -18.04
N ILE A 723 -39.82 51.65 -17.41
CA ILE A 723 -38.60 51.18 -18.05
C ILE A 723 -38.19 49.91 -17.33
N GLY A 724 -37.80 48.88 -18.08
CA GLY A 724 -37.38 47.62 -17.49
C GLY A 724 -36.24 46.97 -18.24
N LEU A 725 -35.65 45.98 -17.60
CA LEU A 725 -34.65 45.07 -18.11
C LEU A 725 -35.21 43.66 -18.01
N HIS A 726 -35.01 42.88 -19.06
CA HIS A 726 -35.37 41.47 -19.11
C HIS A 726 -34.17 40.69 -19.63
N LYS A 727 -33.59 39.82 -18.81
CA LYS A 727 -32.49 38.93 -19.21
C LYS A 727 -33.01 37.80 -20.08
N ASP A 728 -32.22 37.43 -21.07
CA ASP A 728 -32.33 36.13 -21.73
C ASP A 728 -31.74 35.06 -20.80
N ILE A 729 -32.38 33.89 -20.74
CA ILE A 729 -31.97 32.74 -19.92
C ILE A 729 -31.67 31.51 -20.77
#